data_AF-A0A8H5S5X0-F1
#
_entry.id   AF-A0A8H5S5X0-F1
#
_cell.length_a   1.000
_cell.length_b   1.000
_cell.length_c   1.000
_cell.angle_alpha   90.00
_cell.angle_beta   90.00
_cell.angle_gamma   90.00
#
_symmetry.space_group_name_H-M   'P 1'
#
loop_
_entity.id
_entity.type
_entity.pdbx_description
1 polymer ?
#
loop_
_entity_poly.entity_id
_entity_poly.type
_entity_poly.pdbx_seq_one_letter_code
_entity_poly.pdbx_strand_id
1 'polypeptide(L)'
;MSSHKKRRIEGVDAIKPMSAIAALAARRREAAASSTSAQQSSECDGKQPTSNVNYFSLLQKGTSQVGTPSTPKKSAVKTPRSQRLTESPAAHPKSHEMASKERFPIIGSFGIKVIQGEVVLAGATLYPAETIEWVHAPYCHAVPVLRTKEQTRLELHPDKNAQGLRQLGRLSPLFRKMWNESPEGDSTKSNKEPTFQIVQTPEDAPKKCIIQELDSLAAWNRKLSSLVTTSREKPSLSTLICGPKSAGKSTFSRLFLNRLLTDRSHRQTLRGVVVMDLDPGQPEYAPAGTLSLVFATKPNLGTPFTHPGIRDAASNVVRCHSMASVTPASDPDLYLACAVDLFDTYNKSFAGVPLIVNTPGWILGTGLDLLCALARMLKPEEVLYMSEDGPSETVDALRAATATTLTELPSQQSEFTSRTAAHLRAMQTMSYFHLQDLASTTTKQTDTTRRLKWNPSPLSFRPPLLVRYSSKKGIFGLVSYDYQCSPELLADTVSGLVLAAVEIEDVKAFSGFIQDQVSTDTSSKLLKLDATSKDEALQIVSTSPEGIPFIPNYNDAALDPRYSRTIGLVLLRGIDTKSHTLQLTTPIPAEEFKNIKSQGRDIVLLHGKFDTPSWAYTEDLYERAGTDEGNDTILEVTDEDTDDDRSEAEPEDVDRVSDLTEVPWVEVLKGSQKRPVGSRVWRVRRDLGRNNA
;
A
#
# COMPACT_ATOMS: atom_id res chain seq x y z
N MET A 1 -25.92 62.70 63.37
CA MET A 1 -26.90 61.60 63.21
C MET A 1 -26.13 60.34 62.83
N SER A 2 -26.41 59.25 63.55
CA SER A 2 -26.08 57.82 63.33
C SER A 2 -25.53 57.44 61.94
N SER A 3 -24.59 56.51 61.74
CA SER A 3 -23.89 55.56 62.62
C SER A 3 -22.77 54.89 61.80
N HIS A 4 -21.59 54.76 62.42
CA HIS A 4 -20.53 53.72 62.35
C HIS A 4 -20.47 52.74 61.14
N LYS A 5 -19.32 52.27 60.60
CA LYS A 5 -17.89 52.21 61.03
C LYS A 5 -17.03 51.71 59.84
N LYS A 6 -15.78 52.21 59.75
CA LYS A 6 -14.49 51.57 59.34
C LYS A 6 -14.51 50.04 59.04
N ARG A 7 -13.70 49.39 58.19
CA ARG A 7 -12.30 49.60 57.73
C ARG A 7 -11.90 48.52 56.68
N ARG A 8 -10.81 48.83 55.96
CA ARG A 8 -9.90 48.09 55.06
C ARG A 8 -9.32 46.74 55.59
N ILE A 9 -9.03 45.76 54.70
CA ILE A 9 -7.71 45.07 54.45
C ILE A 9 -7.91 43.83 53.53
N GLU A 10 -6.87 43.57 52.71
CA GLU A 10 -6.64 42.53 51.69
C GLU A 10 -6.59 41.07 52.18
N GLY A 11 -6.77 40.10 51.24
CA GLY A 11 -6.39 38.69 51.43
C GLY A 11 -6.96 37.70 50.40
N VAL A 12 -6.17 37.39 49.38
CA VAL A 12 -6.11 36.26 48.41
C VAL A 12 -6.89 34.96 48.75
N ASP A 13 -7.66 34.40 47.78
CA ASP A 13 -7.47 33.01 47.32
C ASP A 13 -8.31 32.59 46.07
N ALA A 14 -7.74 31.60 45.37
CA ALA A 14 -8.00 31.14 44.00
C ALA A 14 -9.43 30.67 43.64
N ILE A 15 -9.84 31.01 42.41
CA ILE A 15 -11.00 30.43 41.72
C ILE A 15 -10.60 29.05 41.15
N LYS A 16 -11.20 27.98 41.68
CA LYS A 16 -11.15 26.64 41.07
C LYS A 16 -12.01 26.62 39.78
N PRO A 17 -11.50 26.13 38.64
CA PRO A 17 -12.35 25.82 37.50
C PRO A 17 -13.13 24.52 37.77
N MET A 18 -14.46 24.59 37.72
CA MET A 18 -15.33 23.41 37.78
C MET A 18 -15.22 22.60 36.48
N SER A 19 -14.99 21.30 36.63
CA SER A 19 -15.02 20.32 35.55
C SER A 19 -16.44 20.14 35.00
N ALA A 20 -16.55 20.07 33.66
CA ALA A 20 -17.79 19.80 32.92
C ALA A 20 -18.51 18.49 33.32
N ILE A 21 -17.83 17.62 34.07
CA ILE A 21 -18.38 16.36 34.60
C ILE A 21 -19.38 16.61 35.75
N ALA A 22 -19.24 17.71 36.51
CA ALA A 22 -20.15 18.03 37.62
C ALA A 22 -21.50 18.59 37.17
N ALA A 23 -21.56 19.25 36.01
CA ALA A 23 -22.80 19.80 35.44
C ALA A 23 -23.72 18.69 34.86
N LEU A 24 -23.14 17.60 34.38
CA LEU A 24 -23.87 16.48 33.78
C LEU A 24 -24.55 15.58 34.84
N ALA A 25 -23.96 15.50 36.05
CA ALA A 25 -24.53 14.77 37.19
C ALA A 25 -25.77 15.45 37.78
N ALA A 26 -25.88 16.78 37.66
CA ALA A 26 -27.06 17.54 38.10
C ALA A 26 -28.26 17.35 37.14
N ARG A 27 -28.02 17.39 35.82
CA ARG A 27 -29.08 17.16 34.80
C ARG A 27 -29.64 15.73 34.81
N ARG A 28 -28.83 14.72 35.16
CA ARG A 28 -29.30 13.33 35.30
C ARG A 28 -30.25 13.11 36.49
N ARG A 29 -30.24 13.98 37.51
CA ARG A 29 -31.19 13.90 38.62
C ARG A 29 -32.54 14.54 38.30
N GLU A 30 -32.58 15.53 37.40
CA GLU A 30 -33.84 16.18 36.98
C GLU A 30 -34.60 15.35 35.93
N ALA A 31 -33.90 14.63 35.04
CA ALA A 31 -34.53 13.79 34.02
C ALA A 31 -35.17 12.50 34.56
N ALA A 32 -34.81 12.06 35.78
CA ALA A 32 -35.41 10.89 36.42
C ALA A 32 -36.78 11.17 37.08
N ALA A 33 -37.21 12.43 37.12
CA ALA A 33 -38.47 12.84 37.76
C ALA A 33 -39.65 13.05 36.78
N SER A 34 -39.42 12.93 35.46
CA SER A 34 -40.40 13.37 34.44
C SER A 34 -40.82 12.27 33.45
N SER A 35 -41.05 11.04 33.91
CA SER A 35 -41.59 9.96 33.08
C SER A 35 -42.82 9.30 33.70
N THR A 36 -43.96 9.97 33.61
CA THR A 36 -45.27 9.31 33.75
C THR A 36 -46.30 10.04 32.89
N SER A 37 -46.47 9.61 31.64
CA SER A 37 -47.76 9.46 30.92
C SER A 37 -47.55 9.27 29.41
N ALA A 38 -47.78 8.04 28.95
CA ALA A 38 -48.23 7.76 27.59
C ALA A 38 -49.74 8.09 27.54
N GLN A 39 -50.46 8.26 26.42
CA GLN A 39 -50.47 7.52 25.15
C GLN A 39 -51.62 8.14 24.30
N GLN A 40 -51.51 8.21 22.95
CA GLN A 40 -52.53 7.80 21.97
C GLN A 40 -52.39 8.40 20.54
N SER A 41 -52.16 7.49 19.57
CA SER A 41 -52.72 7.33 18.21
C SER A 41 -53.02 8.51 17.26
N SER A 42 -52.53 8.44 16.00
CA SER A 42 -53.28 7.94 14.82
C SER A 42 -52.63 8.31 13.47
N GLU A 43 -52.89 7.49 12.45
CA GLU A 43 -52.28 7.43 11.10
C GLU A 43 -52.64 8.58 10.14
N CYS A 44 -51.81 8.69 9.10
CA CYS A 44 -51.86 9.64 7.98
C CYS A 44 -52.40 8.94 6.71
N ASP A 45 -53.15 9.66 5.88
CA ASP A 45 -53.45 9.27 4.50
C ASP A 45 -53.38 10.51 3.59
N GLY A 46 -52.86 10.35 2.37
CA GLY A 46 -52.71 11.47 1.42
C GLY A 46 -51.91 11.14 0.15
N LYS A 47 -52.63 10.82 -0.93
CA LYS A 47 -52.14 10.64 -2.31
C LYS A 47 -52.11 11.95 -3.13
N GLN A 48 -51.36 11.87 -4.25
CA GLN A 48 -51.50 12.52 -5.59
C GLN A 48 -50.41 13.56 -5.98
N PRO A 49 -50.22 13.92 -7.27
CA PRO A 49 -50.04 13.08 -8.46
C PRO A 49 -48.94 13.59 -9.45
N THR A 50 -48.77 12.81 -10.51
CA THR A 50 -48.12 12.97 -11.84
C THR A 50 -47.82 14.36 -12.44
N SER A 51 -46.69 14.46 -13.16
CA SER A 51 -46.67 14.86 -14.59
C SER A 51 -45.41 14.36 -15.34
N ASN A 52 -45.62 13.93 -16.58
CA ASN A 52 -44.71 13.33 -17.57
C ASN A 52 -43.62 14.33 -18.07
N VAL A 53 -42.51 13.93 -18.71
CA VAL A 53 -42.41 13.45 -20.11
C VAL A 53 -41.13 12.63 -20.37
N ASN A 54 -41.34 11.51 -21.10
CA ASN A 54 -40.39 10.55 -21.65
C ASN A 54 -39.51 11.09 -22.80
N TYR A 55 -38.35 10.46 -23.00
CA TYR A 55 -37.88 10.05 -24.33
C TYR A 55 -37.08 8.74 -24.26
N PHE A 56 -37.24 7.92 -25.31
CA PHE A 56 -36.58 6.64 -25.63
C PHE A 56 -37.11 5.34 -25.00
N SER A 57 -38.00 4.70 -25.77
CA SER A 57 -38.21 3.25 -25.78
C SER A 57 -37.89 2.72 -27.19
N LEU A 58 -37.26 1.54 -27.25
CA LEU A 58 -37.61 0.40 -28.09
C LEU A 58 -36.45 -0.60 -28.06
N LEU A 59 -36.68 -1.76 -27.42
CA LEU A 59 -36.34 -3.08 -27.95
C LEU A 59 -37.03 -4.14 -27.08
N GLN A 60 -37.90 -4.91 -27.72
CA GLN A 60 -38.86 -5.84 -27.16
C GLN A 60 -38.20 -7.14 -26.68
N LYS A 61 -38.63 -7.63 -25.52
CA LYS A 61 -38.44 -9.02 -25.06
C LYS A 61 -39.54 -9.90 -25.66
N GLY A 62 -39.15 -10.90 -26.45
CA GLY A 62 -39.98 -12.05 -26.79
C GLY A 62 -39.74 -13.18 -25.79
N THR A 63 -40.76 -13.53 -25.02
CA THR A 63 -40.83 -14.76 -24.22
C THR A 63 -41.08 -15.97 -25.12
N SER A 64 -40.28 -17.02 -25.01
CA SER A 64 -40.66 -18.37 -25.42
C SER A 64 -39.89 -19.39 -24.57
N GLN A 65 -40.65 -20.17 -23.80
CA GLN A 65 -40.19 -21.44 -23.23
C GLN A 65 -39.92 -22.43 -24.38
N VAL A 66 -38.94 -23.32 -24.21
CA VAL A 66 -38.95 -24.76 -24.55
C VAL A 66 -37.52 -25.31 -24.56
N GLY A 67 -37.31 -26.44 -23.88
CA GLY A 67 -36.46 -27.53 -24.35
C GLY A 67 -34.98 -27.49 -24.00
N THR A 68 -34.60 -28.31 -23.01
CA THR A 68 -33.24 -28.82 -22.85
C THR A 68 -32.78 -29.63 -24.08
N PRO A 69 -31.54 -29.45 -24.54
CA PRO A 69 -30.83 -30.50 -25.26
C PRO A 69 -29.56 -30.93 -24.53
N SER A 70 -29.47 -32.23 -24.29
CA SER A 70 -28.28 -32.96 -23.86
C SER A 70 -27.26 -33.07 -24.99
N THR A 71 -25.98 -32.81 -24.72
CA THR A 71 -24.83 -33.18 -25.58
C THR A 71 -23.59 -33.48 -24.69
N PRO A 72 -22.51 -34.11 -25.17
CA PRO A 72 -22.25 -35.53 -24.97
C PRO A 72 -21.00 -35.81 -24.10
N LYS A 73 -20.97 -37.00 -23.51
CA LYS A 73 -19.80 -37.53 -22.78
C LYS A 73 -18.57 -37.62 -23.70
N LYS A 74 -17.51 -36.87 -23.41
CA LYS A 74 -16.16 -37.14 -23.92
C LYS A 74 -15.34 -37.85 -22.83
N SER A 75 -14.75 -38.96 -23.24
CA SER A 75 -13.99 -39.92 -22.45
C SER A 75 -12.77 -39.30 -21.76
N ALA A 76 -12.67 -39.52 -20.46
CA ALA A 76 -11.48 -39.23 -19.67
C ALA A 76 -10.33 -40.18 -20.06
N VAL A 77 -9.25 -39.61 -20.60
CA VAL A 77 -7.95 -40.27 -20.70
C VAL A 77 -7.35 -40.29 -19.30
N LYS A 78 -7.10 -41.49 -18.76
CA LYS A 78 -6.46 -41.70 -17.46
C LYS A 78 -4.99 -41.29 -17.54
N THR A 79 -4.61 -40.21 -16.88
CA THR A 79 -3.22 -39.92 -16.50
C THR A 79 -2.78 -40.83 -15.34
N PRO A 80 -1.51 -41.24 -15.25
CA PRO A 80 -1.06 -42.19 -14.25
C PRO A 80 -1.06 -41.56 -12.85
N ARG A 81 -1.40 -42.39 -11.87
CA ARG A 81 -1.42 -42.13 -10.42
C ARG A 81 -0.06 -41.58 -9.96
N SER A 82 0.01 -40.27 -9.65
CA SER A 82 1.10 -39.72 -8.85
C SER A 82 1.09 -40.36 -7.47
N GLN A 83 2.26 -40.74 -6.95
CA GLN A 83 2.38 -41.25 -5.59
C GLN A 83 1.82 -40.22 -4.60
N ARG A 84 0.97 -40.71 -3.69
CA ARG A 84 0.26 -39.89 -2.70
C ARG A 84 1.26 -39.50 -1.61
N LEU A 85 1.77 -38.27 -1.66
CA LEU A 85 2.44 -37.66 -0.50
C LEU A 85 1.33 -37.31 0.51
N THR A 86 0.94 -38.26 1.35
CA THR A 86 0.04 -37.99 2.47
C THR A 86 0.77 -37.11 3.47
N GLU A 87 0.54 -35.79 3.47
CA GLU A 87 1.31 -34.90 4.34
C GLU A 87 0.46 -33.95 5.18
N SER A 88 0.70 -34.02 6.50
CA SER A 88 0.15 -33.12 7.50
C SER A 88 0.82 -31.73 7.45
N PRO A 89 0.14 -30.70 7.99
CA PRO A 89 0.71 -29.36 8.07
C PRO A 89 2.05 -29.33 8.82
N ALA A 90 3.08 -28.73 8.24
CA ALA A 90 4.45 -28.88 8.74
C ALA A 90 4.83 -27.82 9.78
N ALA A 91 5.05 -28.24 11.03
CA ALA A 91 5.61 -27.41 12.10
C ALA A 91 7.16 -27.51 12.23
N HIS A 92 7.80 -28.37 11.44
CA HIS A 92 9.24 -28.67 11.46
C HIS A 92 9.79 -28.71 10.02
N PRO A 93 11.11 -28.47 9.83
CA PRO A 93 11.75 -28.66 8.53
C PRO A 93 11.50 -30.07 8.00
N LYS A 94 11.11 -30.17 6.73
CA LYS A 94 10.83 -31.43 6.07
C LYS A 94 11.71 -31.60 4.84
N SER A 95 12.53 -32.64 4.83
CA SER A 95 13.27 -33.06 3.64
C SER A 95 12.35 -33.83 2.71
N HIS A 96 12.33 -33.44 1.44
CA HIS A 96 11.61 -34.11 0.37
C HIS A 96 12.62 -34.59 -0.66
N GLU A 97 12.50 -35.85 -1.06
CA GLU A 97 13.30 -36.46 -2.13
C GLU A 97 12.35 -36.90 -3.23
N MET A 98 12.56 -36.37 -4.42
CA MET A 98 11.65 -36.58 -5.55
C MET A 98 12.40 -37.27 -6.67
N ALA A 99 12.02 -38.53 -6.88
CA ALA A 99 12.59 -39.41 -7.89
C ALA A 99 12.21 -38.97 -9.31
N SER A 100 11.08 -38.27 -9.47
CA SER A 100 10.55 -37.83 -10.76
C SER A 100 10.27 -36.32 -10.78
N LYS A 101 10.00 -35.79 -11.97
CA LYS A 101 9.56 -34.39 -12.15
C LYS A 101 8.18 -34.19 -11.52
N GLU A 102 8.07 -33.30 -10.53
CA GLU A 102 6.78 -32.96 -9.94
C GLU A 102 6.51 -31.45 -9.98
N ARG A 103 5.23 -31.12 -9.78
CA ARG A 103 4.69 -29.77 -9.77
C ARG A 103 3.64 -29.68 -8.68
N PHE A 104 3.78 -28.77 -7.73
CA PHE A 104 2.75 -28.51 -6.74
C PHE A 104 2.75 -27.06 -6.25
N PRO A 105 1.57 -26.45 -6.04
CA PRO A 105 1.43 -25.17 -5.36
C PRO A 105 1.63 -25.33 -3.85
N ILE A 106 2.25 -24.31 -3.23
CA ILE A 106 2.43 -24.23 -1.78
C ILE A 106 1.86 -22.90 -1.32
N ILE A 107 0.96 -22.94 -0.35
CA ILE A 107 0.34 -21.76 0.24
C ILE A 107 0.98 -21.47 1.59
N GLY A 108 1.19 -20.19 1.90
CA GLY A 108 1.65 -19.74 3.20
C GLY A 108 3.05 -19.13 3.15
N SER A 109 3.84 -19.36 4.19
CA SER A 109 5.16 -18.74 4.37
C SER A 109 6.16 -19.82 4.74
N PHE A 110 7.15 -20.02 3.88
CA PHE A 110 8.09 -21.13 3.98
C PHE A 110 9.44 -20.77 3.40
N GLY A 111 10.47 -21.53 3.76
CA GLY A 111 11.82 -21.44 3.20
C GLY A 111 12.12 -22.67 2.36
N ILE A 112 12.84 -22.48 1.25
CA ILE A 112 13.33 -23.56 0.39
C ILE A 112 14.84 -23.63 0.54
N LYS A 113 15.36 -24.82 0.87
CA LYS A 113 16.79 -25.14 0.76
C LYS A 113 16.95 -26.30 -0.22
N VAL A 114 17.64 -26.07 -1.33
CA VAL A 114 17.94 -27.14 -2.29
C VAL A 114 19.19 -27.87 -1.81
N ILE A 115 19.10 -29.19 -1.66
CA ILE A 115 20.24 -30.05 -1.29
C ILE A 115 20.89 -30.62 -2.55
N GLN A 116 20.06 -31.05 -3.51
CA GLN A 116 20.50 -31.68 -4.76
C GLN A 116 19.48 -31.38 -5.86
N GLY A 117 19.94 -31.25 -7.11
CA GLY A 117 19.08 -31.00 -8.26
C GLY A 117 18.80 -29.52 -8.49
N GLU A 118 17.60 -29.19 -8.96
CA GLU A 118 17.20 -27.83 -9.32
C GLU A 118 15.69 -27.66 -9.07
N VAL A 119 15.32 -26.50 -8.53
CA VAL A 119 13.94 -26.14 -8.25
C VAL A 119 13.61 -24.84 -8.97
N VAL A 120 12.47 -24.78 -9.67
CA VAL A 120 11.99 -23.57 -10.34
C VAL A 120 10.73 -23.07 -9.64
N LEU A 121 10.72 -21.80 -9.26
CA LEU A 121 9.60 -21.14 -8.57
C LEU A 121 9.50 -19.68 -9.01
N ALA A 122 8.33 -19.22 -9.47
CA ALA A 122 8.08 -17.83 -9.84
C ALA A 122 9.19 -17.21 -10.73
N GLY A 123 9.67 -17.97 -11.72
CA GLY A 123 10.74 -17.55 -12.62
C GLY A 123 12.16 -17.71 -12.07
N ALA A 124 12.33 -17.87 -10.76
CA ALA A 124 13.63 -18.13 -10.13
C ALA A 124 14.02 -19.60 -10.33
N THR A 125 15.31 -19.85 -10.56
CA THR A 125 15.90 -21.19 -10.57
C THR A 125 16.83 -21.35 -9.38
N LEU A 126 16.42 -22.15 -8.40
CA LEU A 126 17.16 -22.42 -7.18
C LEU A 126 18.03 -23.66 -7.32
N TYR A 127 19.22 -23.58 -6.75
CA TYR A 127 20.27 -24.56 -6.87
C TYR A 127 20.81 -24.97 -5.50
N PRO A 128 21.56 -26.08 -5.41
CA PRO A 128 22.13 -26.53 -4.15
C PRO A 128 22.95 -25.44 -3.47
N ALA A 129 22.50 -25.03 -2.28
CA ALA A 129 23.09 -23.96 -1.50
C ALA A 129 22.81 -24.16 -0.01
N GLU A 130 23.70 -23.62 0.83
CA GLU A 130 23.47 -23.61 2.28
C GLU A 130 22.42 -22.57 2.71
N THR A 131 22.13 -21.59 1.85
CA THR A 131 21.17 -20.52 2.11
C THR A 131 19.73 -20.98 1.92
N ILE A 132 18.84 -20.49 2.78
CA ILE A 132 17.39 -20.69 2.66
C ILE A 132 16.80 -19.51 1.91
N GLU A 133 16.06 -19.78 0.83
CA GLU A 133 15.27 -18.78 0.12
C GLU A 133 13.85 -18.74 0.68
N TRP A 134 13.42 -17.59 1.18
CA TRP A 134 12.13 -17.42 1.85
C TRP A 134 11.05 -16.98 0.86
N VAL A 135 9.87 -17.58 0.98
CA VAL A 135 8.73 -17.40 0.08
C VAL A 135 7.50 -17.02 0.89
N HIS A 136 6.77 -16.01 0.42
CA HIS A 136 5.44 -15.70 0.91
C HIS A 136 4.43 -15.88 -0.23
N ALA A 137 3.56 -16.88 -0.08
CA ALA A 137 2.57 -17.30 -1.05
C ALA A 137 1.14 -17.16 -0.49
N PRO A 138 0.64 -15.91 -0.31
CA PRO A 138 -0.75 -15.68 0.05
C PRO A 138 -1.66 -15.96 -1.15
N TYR A 139 -2.79 -16.63 -0.95
CA TYR A 139 -3.71 -16.96 -2.05
C TYR A 139 -4.61 -15.79 -2.47
N CYS A 140 -4.45 -14.61 -1.88
CA CYS A 140 -5.05 -13.39 -2.44
C CYS A 140 -4.35 -12.92 -3.73
N HIS A 141 -3.20 -13.50 -4.06
CA HIS A 141 -2.50 -13.38 -5.33
C HIS A 141 -2.34 -14.77 -5.96
N ALA A 142 -1.91 -14.81 -7.23
CA ALA A 142 -1.55 -16.06 -7.88
C ALA A 142 -0.42 -16.78 -7.12
N VAL A 143 -0.69 -18.01 -6.67
CA VAL A 143 0.19 -18.81 -5.82
C VAL A 143 1.34 -19.37 -6.65
N PRO A 144 2.61 -19.14 -6.25
CA PRO A 144 3.75 -19.65 -6.99
C PRO A 144 3.79 -21.18 -6.97
N VAL A 145 3.98 -21.76 -8.15
CA VAL A 145 4.03 -23.21 -8.34
C VAL A 145 5.47 -23.69 -8.34
N LEU A 146 5.79 -24.58 -7.39
CA LEU A 146 7.10 -25.22 -7.29
C LEU A 146 7.21 -26.33 -8.34
N ARG A 147 8.29 -26.31 -9.12
CA ARG A 147 8.60 -27.33 -10.14
C ARG A 147 9.99 -27.90 -9.87
N THR A 148 10.12 -29.22 -9.80
CA THR A 148 11.43 -29.89 -9.62
C THR A 148 11.90 -30.54 -10.91
N LYS A 149 13.22 -30.75 -11.03
CA LYS A 149 13.79 -31.68 -12.02
C LYS A 149 13.89 -33.10 -11.42
N GLU A 150 14.17 -34.09 -12.26
CA GLU A 150 14.44 -35.46 -11.80
C GLU A 150 15.59 -35.48 -10.79
N GLN A 151 15.50 -36.38 -9.80
CA GLN A 151 16.52 -36.55 -8.74
C GLN A 151 16.81 -35.27 -7.95
N THR A 152 15.74 -34.52 -7.62
CA THR A 152 15.85 -33.31 -6.79
C THR A 152 15.57 -33.64 -5.32
N ARG A 153 16.43 -33.14 -4.44
CA ARG A 153 16.26 -33.20 -2.98
C ARG A 153 16.25 -31.78 -2.41
N LEU A 154 15.21 -31.45 -1.66
CA LEU A 154 15.02 -30.13 -1.06
C LEU A 154 14.48 -30.23 0.36
N GLU A 155 14.65 -29.17 1.15
CA GLU A 155 14.00 -29.00 2.44
C GLU A 155 13.05 -27.81 2.42
N LEU A 156 11.86 -28.01 2.99
CA LEU A 156 10.91 -26.96 3.26
C LEU A 156 10.96 -26.59 4.75
N HIS A 157 11.19 -25.32 5.03
CA HIS A 157 11.36 -24.77 6.38
C HIS A 157 10.17 -23.90 6.75
N PRO A 158 9.55 -24.06 7.94
CA PRO A 158 8.48 -23.19 8.38
C PRO A 158 8.99 -21.78 8.69
N ASP A 159 8.25 -20.74 8.27
CA ASP A 159 8.64 -19.36 8.51
C ASP A 159 7.92 -18.72 9.70
N LYS A 160 8.57 -18.74 10.87
CA LYS A 160 8.04 -18.13 12.09
C LYS A 160 8.04 -16.60 12.06
N ASN A 161 8.89 -15.96 11.24
CA ASN A 161 8.94 -14.50 11.16
C ASN A 161 7.68 -13.91 10.51
N ALA A 162 6.98 -14.69 9.69
CA ALA A 162 5.72 -14.31 9.06
C ALA A 162 4.53 -14.21 10.04
N GLN A 163 4.68 -14.66 11.29
CA GLN A 163 3.58 -14.68 12.26
C GLN A 163 3.02 -13.27 12.54
N GLY A 164 3.88 -12.25 12.66
CA GLY A 164 3.44 -10.87 12.87
C GLY A 164 2.61 -10.34 11.70
N LEU A 165 3.00 -10.66 10.46
CA LEU A 165 2.25 -10.28 9.25
C LEU A 165 0.88 -10.95 9.20
N ARG A 166 0.79 -12.23 9.58
CA ARG A 166 -0.48 -12.98 9.64
C ARG A 166 -1.43 -12.43 10.69
N GLN A 167 -0.88 -12.00 11.82
CA GLN A 167 -1.65 -11.43 12.92
C GLN A 167 -2.28 -10.07 12.59
N LEU A 168 -1.87 -9.40 11.50
CA LEU A 168 -2.58 -8.22 10.99
C LEU A 168 -4.04 -8.52 10.61
N GLY A 169 -4.40 -9.78 10.35
CA GLY A 169 -5.80 -10.19 10.16
C GLY A 169 -6.70 -9.90 11.37
N ARG A 170 -6.12 -9.74 12.57
CA ARG A 170 -6.85 -9.30 13.77
C ARG A 170 -7.22 -7.83 13.71
N LEU A 171 -6.39 -7.01 13.08
CA LEU A 171 -6.54 -5.56 12.98
C LEU A 171 -7.32 -5.12 11.73
N SER A 172 -7.33 -5.95 10.68
CA SER A 172 -8.01 -5.61 9.43
C SER A 172 -8.55 -6.85 8.70
N PRO A 173 -9.81 -6.82 8.22
CA PRO A 173 -10.37 -7.86 7.35
C PRO A 173 -9.58 -8.09 6.06
N LEU A 174 -8.84 -7.08 5.58
CA LEU A 174 -8.04 -7.20 4.36
C LEU A 174 -6.99 -8.31 4.47
N PHE A 175 -6.47 -8.54 5.69
CA PHE A 175 -5.46 -9.57 6.00
C PHE A 175 -6.04 -10.92 6.46
N ARG A 176 -7.38 -11.07 6.47
CA ARG A 176 -8.05 -12.34 6.78
C ARG A 176 -8.20 -13.20 5.52
N LYS A 177 -8.34 -14.51 5.71
CA LYS A 177 -8.64 -15.48 4.63
C LYS A 177 -7.72 -15.28 3.42
N MET A 178 -6.41 -15.30 3.65
CA MET A 178 -5.39 -15.19 2.59
C MET A 178 -4.18 -16.13 2.79
N TRP A 179 -4.18 -16.91 3.87
CA TRP A 179 -3.13 -17.82 4.28
C TRP A 179 -3.71 -19.20 4.58
N ASN A 180 -2.87 -20.23 4.69
CA ASN A 180 -3.30 -21.57 5.07
C ASN A 180 -4.10 -21.56 6.41
N GLU A 181 -5.20 -22.30 6.44
CA GLU A 181 -6.04 -22.48 7.64
C GLU A 181 -5.62 -23.75 8.40
N SER A 182 -5.74 -23.74 9.73
CA SER A 182 -5.56 -24.94 10.53
C SER A 182 -6.81 -25.82 10.40
N PRO A 183 -6.67 -27.17 10.31
CA PRO A 183 -7.84 -28.06 10.29
C PRO A 183 -8.71 -27.83 11.55
N GLU A 184 -9.99 -27.56 11.34
CA GLU A 184 -10.99 -27.45 12.42
C GLU A 184 -10.97 -28.72 13.29
N GLY A 185 -10.59 -28.61 14.57
CA GLY A 185 -10.72 -29.73 15.52
C GLY A 185 -9.73 -29.84 16.67
N ASP A 186 -8.61 -29.12 16.67
CA ASP A 186 -7.54 -29.34 17.67
C ASP A 186 -7.21 -28.09 18.51
N SER A 187 -8.25 -27.41 19.01
CA SER A 187 -8.11 -26.18 19.82
C SER A 187 -7.56 -26.42 21.24
N THR A 188 -7.13 -27.63 21.59
CA THR A 188 -6.71 -27.92 22.98
C THR A 188 -5.24 -28.29 23.18
N LYS A 189 -4.42 -28.58 22.14
CA LYS A 189 -2.99 -28.92 22.37
C LYS A 189 -2.05 -28.57 21.20
N SER A 190 -1.58 -27.32 21.12
CA SER A 190 -0.16 -26.91 20.94
C SER A 190 0.01 -25.55 20.23
N ASN A 191 0.98 -24.76 20.68
CA ASN A 191 1.47 -23.50 20.10
C ASN A 191 2.11 -23.64 18.69
N LYS A 192 1.68 -24.58 17.85
CA LYS A 192 2.36 -24.92 16.59
C LYS A 192 1.40 -24.92 15.41
N GLU A 193 0.84 -23.75 15.12
CA GLU A 193 0.15 -23.55 13.85
C GLU A 193 1.14 -23.69 12.68
N PRO A 194 0.80 -24.47 11.64
CA PRO A 194 1.62 -24.60 10.45
C PRO A 194 1.73 -23.26 9.72
N THR A 195 2.92 -22.95 9.24
CA THR A 195 3.16 -21.70 8.49
C THR A 195 2.91 -21.86 6.99
N PHE A 196 2.79 -23.09 6.48
CA PHE A 196 2.50 -23.37 5.08
C PHE A 196 1.80 -24.71 4.92
N GLN A 197 1.23 -24.91 3.73
CA GLN A 197 0.54 -26.12 3.31
C GLN A 197 0.83 -26.40 1.83
N ILE A 198 1.11 -27.66 1.50
CA ILE A 198 1.22 -28.14 0.12
C ILE A 198 -0.19 -28.50 -0.35
N VAL A 199 -0.62 -27.98 -1.50
CA VAL A 199 -1.95 -28.24 -2.05
C VAL A 199 -1.80 -29.26 -3.18
N GLN A 200 -2.41 -30.44 -3.02
CA GLN A 200 -2.34 -31.53 -3.99
C GLN A 200 -3.71 -31.80 -4.63
N THR A 201 -4.76 -31.73 -3.83
CA THR A 201 -6.14 -31.83 -4.28
C THR A 201 -6.91 -30.55 -3.94
N PRO A 202 -8.04 -30.28 -4.61
CA PRO A 202 -8.92 -29.17 -4.24
C PRO A 202 -9.43 -29.26 -2.79
N GLU A 203 -9.39 -30.43 -2.17
CA GLU A 203 -9.80 -30.67 -0.78
C GLU A 203 -8.76 -30.15 0.23
N ASP A 204 -7.50 -29.99 -0.19
CA ASP A 204 -6.44 -29.40 0.63
C ASP A 204 -6.57 -27.86 0.69
N ALA A 205 -7.33 -27.25 -0.23
CA ALA A 205 -7.54 -25.82 -0.26
C ALA A 205 -8.41 -25.36 0.93
N PRO A 206 -8.16 -24.17 1.52
CA PRO A 206 -9.07 -23.55 2.47
C PRO A 206 -10.52 -23.52 1.95
N LYS A 207 -11.50 -23.71 2.84
CA LYS A 207 -12.92 -23.76 2.43
C LYS A 207 -13.33 -22.40 1.82
N LYS A 208 -14.14 -22.43 0.77
CA LYS A 208 -14.64 -21.23 0.07
C LYS A 208 -13.53 -20.29 -0.47
N CYS A 209 -12.35 -20.83 -0.79
CA CYS A 209 -11.29 -20.07 -1.48
C CYS A 209 -11.10 -20.55 -2.93
N ILE A 210 -10.66 -19.64 -3.80
CA ILE A 210 -10.22 -19.94 -5.16
C ILE A 210 -8.71 -19.77 -5.18
N ILE A 211 -7.98 -20.86 -5.38
CA ILE A 211 -6.52 -20.82 -5.53
C ILE A 211 -6.23 -20.66 -7.02
N GLN A 212 -5.70 -19.50 -7.38
CA GLN A 212 -5.15 -19.26 -8.71
C GLN A 212 -3.67 -19.62 -8.70
N GLU A 213 -3.24 -20.50 -9.60
CA GLU A 213 -1.82 -20.79 -9.78
C GLU A 213 -1.13 -19.66 -10.57
N LEU A 214 0.11 -19.33 -10.20
CA LEU A 214 0.97 -18.48 -11.00
C LEU A 214 1.41 -19.25 -12.25
N ASP A 215 0.74 -18.97 -13.35
CA ASP A 215 1.10 -19.45 -14.67
C ASP A 215 1.78 -18.35 -15.51
N SER A 216 2.58 -18.78 -16.49
CA SER A 216 3.26 -17.88 -17.41
C SER A 216 3.09 -18.38 -18.83
N LEU A 217 2.59 -17.51 -19.72
CA LEU A 217 2.31 -17.87 -21.10
C LEU A 217 3.57 -18.35 -21.84
N ALA A 218 3.41 -19.27 -22.80
CA ALA A 218 4.54 -19.78 -23.59
C ALA A 218 5.28 -18.66 -24.35
N ALA A 219 4.55 -17.64 -24.83
CA ALA A 219 5.13 -16.45 -25.44
C ALA A 219 6.02 -15.66 -24.46
N TRP A 220 5.55 -15.45 -23.23
CA TRP A 220 6.33 -14.79 -22.18
C TRP A 220 7.61 -15.58 -21.88
N ASN A 221 7.48 -16.90 -21.71
CA ASN A 221 8.62 -17.77 -21.44
C ASN A 221 9.69 -17.71 -22.54
N ARG A 222 9.28 -17.68 -23.82
CA ARG A 222 10.20 -17.52 -24.95
C ARG A 222 10.91 -16.16 -24.92
N LYS A 223 10.16 -15.07 -24.72
CA LYS A 223 10.73 -13.72 -24.68
C LYS A 223 11.66 -13.53 -23.48
N LEU A 224 11.26 -13.99 -22.29
CA LEU A 224 12.11 -13.98 -21.09
C LEU A 224 13.44 -14.72 -21.32
N SER A 225 13.42 -15.91 -21.93
CA SER A 225 14.65 -16.64 -22.25
C SER A 225 15.54 -15.88 -23.26
N SER A 226 14.93 -15.23 -24.26
CA SER A 226 15.65 -14.36 -25.20
C SER A 226 16.31 -13.19 -24.47
N LEU A 227 15.59 -12.48 -23.61
CA LEU A 227 16.10 -11.33 -22.88
C LEU A 227 17.23 -11.69 -21.91
N VAL A 228 17.10 -12.82 -21.21
CA VAL A 228 18.19 -13.33 -20.35
C VAL A 228 19.42 -13.65 -21.20
N THR A 229 19.25 -14.21 -22.39
CA THR A 229 20.37 -14.48 -23.31
C THR A 229 21.01 -13.18 -23.78
N THR A 230 20.23 -12.19 -24.20
CA THR A 230 20.72 -10.86 -24.58
C THR A 230 21.45 -10.16 -23.43
N SER A 231 20.96 -10.27 -22.20
CA SER A 231 21.61 -9.71 -21.01
C SER A 231 23.00 -10.30 -20.74
N ARG A 232 23.27 -11.55 -21.17
CA ARG A 232 24.60 -12.16 -21.05
C ARG A 232 25.60 -11.51 -22.00
N GLU A 233 25.16 -11.19 -23.22
CA GLU A 233 25.97 -10.53 -24.24
C GLU A 233 26.11 -9.03 -23.96
N LYS A 234 25.06 -8.43 -23.39
CA LYS A 234 24.97 -7.01 -23.07
C LYS A 234 24.43 -6.81 -21.65
N PRO A 235 25.33 -6.79 -20.64
CA PRO A 235 24.96 -6.62 -19.23
C PRO A 235 24.19 -5.34 -18.89
N SER A 236 24.26 -4.31 -19.74
CA SER A 236 23.54 -3.04 -19.56
C SER A 236 22.11 -3.05 -20.12
N LEU A 237 21.55 -4.21 -20.46
CA LEU A 237 20.23 -4.32 -21.09
C LEU A 237 19.18 -3.56 -20.28
N SER A 238 18.57 -2.56 -20.91
CA SER A 238 17.45 -1.79 -20.36
C SER A 238 16.16 -2.18 -21.06
N THR A 239 15.17 -2.63 -20.28
CA THR A 239 13.89 -3.11 -20.79
C THR A 239 12.75 -2.30 -20.17
N LEU A 240 11.98 -1.60 -21.01
CA LEU A 240 10.77 -0.89 -20.59
C LEU A 240 9.55 -1.77 -20.81
N ILE A 241 8.77 -1.98 -19.76
CA ILE A 241 7.58 -2.84 -19.76
C ILE A 241 6.36 -1.95 -19.59
N CYS A 242 5.52 -1.89 -20.62
CA CYS A 242 4.33 -1.06 -20.69
C CYS A 242 3.11 -1.85 -21.20
N GLY A 243 1.93 -1.23 -21.14
CA GLY A 243 0.67 -1.88 -21.53
C GLY A 243 -0.49 -1.56 -20.58
N PRO A 244 -1.72 -1.98 -20.93
CA PRO A 244 -2.93 -1.60 -20.20
C PRO A 244 -2.94 -2.09 -18.75
N LYS A 245 -3.86 -1.55 -17.95
CA LYS A 245 -4.14 -2.05 -16.58
C LYS A 245 -4.46 -3.54 -16.64
N SER A 246 -4.04 -4.28 -15.61
CA SER A 246 -4.29 -5.74 -15.47
C SER A 246 -3.72 -6.63 -16.58
N ALA A 247 -2.80 -6.12 -17.43
CA ALA A 247 -2.19 -6.90 -18.51
C ALA A 247 -1.15 -7.95 -18.04
N GLY A 248 -0.69 -7.87 -16.79
CA GLY A 248 0.34 -8.75 -16.23
C GLY A 248 1.76 -8.16 -16.21
N LYS A 249 1.91 -6.84 -16.37
CA LYS A 249 3.21 -6.12 -16.35
C LYS A 249 4.07 -6.45 -15.13
N SER A 250 3.56 -6.23 -13.91
CA SER A 250 4.30 -6.50 -12.68
C SER A 250 4.68 -7.97 -12.52
N THR A 251 3.82 -8.89 -13.01
CA THR A 251 4.13 -10.33 -13.05
C THR A 251 5.28 -10.62 -14.00
N PHE A 252 5.24 -10.10 -15.23
CA PHE A 252 6.33 -10.25 -16.19
C PHE A 252 7.65 -9.67 -15.65
N SER A 253 7.62 -8.46 -15.08
CA SER A 253 8.77 -7.80 -14.45
C SER A 253 9.38 -8.67 -13.35
N ARG A 254 8.56 -9.25 -12.47
CA ARG A 254 9.03 -10.14 -11.39
C ARG A 254 9.63 -11.44 -11.91
N LEU A 255 8.99 -12.07 -12.90
CA LEU A 255 9.53 -13.27 -13.55
C LEU A 255 10.87 -12.98 -14.24
N PHE A 256 11.00 -11.80 -14.87
CA PHE A 256 12.21 -11.38 -15.55
C PHE A 256 13.35 -11.12 -14.55
N LEU A 257 13.07 -10.34 -13.50
CA LEU A 257 13.99 -10.10 -12.40
C LEU A 257 14.54 -11.42 -11.82
N ASN A 258 13.63 -12.33 -11.48
CA ASN A 258 13.98 -13.61 -10.86
C ASN A 258 14.85 -14.47 -11.76
N ARG A 259 14.59 -14.48 -13.08
CA ARG A 259 15.43 -15.19 -14.05
C ARG A 259 16.82 -14.58 -14.18
N LEU A 260 16.93 -13.26 -14.27
CA LEU A 260 18.23 -12.57 -14.35
C LEU A 260 19.07 -12.86 -13.10
N LEU A 261 18.48 -12.77 -11.91
CA LEU A 261 19.19 -13.00 -10.64
C LEU A 261 19.62 -14.45 -10.41
N THR A 262 18.96 -15.42 -11.05
CA THR A 262 19.24 -16.85 -10.87
C THR A 262 19.92 -17.51 -12.08
N ASP A 263 20.29 -16.73 -13.09
CA ASP A 263 20.96 -17.26 -14.27
C ASP A 263 22.42 -17.69 -13.97
N ARG A 264 22.74 -18.98 -14.14
CA ARG A 264 24.09 -19.51 -13.87
C ARG A 264 25.16 -19.06 -14.85
N SER A 265 24.77 -18.68 -16.07
CA SER A 265 25.72 -18.31 -17.12
C SER A 265 26.32 -16.93 -16.89
N HIS A 266 25.66 -16.07 -16.10
CA HIS A 266 26.26 -14.90 -15.51
C HIS A 266 27.27 -15.30 -14.42
N ARG A 267 28.50 -15.67 -14.83
CA ARG A 267 29.64 -15.88 -13.92
C ARG A 267 29.89 -14.62 -13.07
N GLN A 268 29.52 -14.66 -11.79
CA GLN A 268 30.01 -13.92 -10.61
C GLN A 268 30.22 -12.38 -10.68
N THR A 269 30.00 -11.73 -11.81
CA THR A 269 30.32 -10.31 -12.05
C THR A 269 29.12 -9.38 -11.85
N LEU A 270 27.89 -9.87 -12.06
CA LEU A 270 26.66 -9.13 -11.78
C LEU A 270 26.08 -9.58 -10.43
N ARG A 271 26.15 -8.71 -9.41
CA ARG A 271 25.63 -8.97 -8.06
C ARG A 271 24.24 -8.37 -7.82
N GLY A 272 23.46 -8.12 -8.88
CA GLY A 272 22.10 -7.61 -8.77
C GLY A 272 21.50 -7.13 -10.09
N VAL A 273 20.25 -6.70 -10.01
CA VAL A 273 19.45 -6.11 -11.10
C VAL A 273 18.82 -4.83 -10.57
N VAL A 274 18.75 -3.80 -11.42
CA VAL A 274 18.06 -2.56 -11.06
C VAL A 274 16.63 -2.59 -11.59
N VAL A 275 15.68 -2.25 -10.73
CA VAL A 275 14.28 -2.05 -11.08
C VAL A 275 13.95 -0.57 -10.88
N MET A 276 13.46 0.08 -11.93
CA MET A 276 12.85 1.39 -11.86
C MET A 276 11.33 1.22 -11.91
N ASP A 277 10.68 1.44 -10.79
CA ASP A 277 9.23 1.32 -10.68
C ASP A 277 8.59 2.70 -10.79
N LEU A 278 7.94 2.94 -11.93
CA LEU A 278 7.29 4.20 -12.25
C LEU A 278 5.76 4.11 -12.11
N ASP A 279 5.21 3.09 -11.45
CA ASP A 279 3.78 2.98 -11.14
C ASP A 279 3.50 3.44 -9.70
N PRO A 280 2.99 4.67 -9.47
CA PRO A 280 2.67 5.14 -8.12
C PRO A 280 1.44 4.45 -7.52
N GLY A 281 0.63 3.77 -8.34
CA GLY A 281 -0.61 3.14 -7.91
C GLY A 281 -0.41 1.75 -7.34
N GLN A 282 0.50 0.94 -7.89
CA GLN A 282 0.79 -0.40 -7.38
C GLN A 282 2.29 -0.69 -7.39
N PRO A 283 3.10 0.09 -6.64
CA PRO A 283 4.54 -0.12 -6.57
C PRO A 283 4.88 -1.46 -5.92
N GLU A 284 6.01 -2.05 -6.32
CA GLU A 284 6.45 -3.36 -5.82
C GLU A 284 7.22 -3.25 -4.49
N TYR A 285 8.20 -2.34 -4.41
CA TYR A 285 9.20 -2.28 -3.33
C TYR A 285 9.09 -1.04 -2.42
N ALA A 286 8.17 -0.13 -2.75
CA ALA A 286 7.99 1.12 -2.04
C ALA A 286 6.49 1.33 -1.72
N PRO A 287 6.13 2.18 -0.76
CA PRO A 287 4.74 2.47 -0.46
C PRO A 287 4.00 3.12 -1.64
N ALA A 288 2.67 2.95 -1.71
CA ALA A 288 1.82 3.60 -2.70
C ALA A 288 2.00 5.13 -2.70
N GLY A 289 1.92 5.72 -3.89
CA GLY A 289 2.17 7.15 -4.13
C GLY A 289 3.65 7.51 -4.30
N THR A 290 4.51 6.53 -4.57
CA THR A 290 5.95 6.75 -4.78
C THR A 290 6.45 6.11 -6.08
N LEU A 291 7.50 6.70 -6.64
CA LEU A 291 8.30 6.17 -7.75
C LEU A 291 9.69 5.84 -7.20
N SER A 292 10.28 4.72 -7.61
CA SER A 292 11.51 4.24 -6.95
C SER A 292 12.52 3.59 -7.90
N LEU A 293 13.79 3.73 -7.54
CA LEU A 293 14.91 2.99 -8.12
C LEU A 293 15.42 1.99 -7.08
N VAL A 294 15.36 0.71 -7.42
CA VAL A 294 15.61 -0.41 -6.51
C VAL A 294 16.76 -1.25 -7.02
N PHE A 295 17.73 -1.54 -6.17
CA PHE A 295 18.77 -2.52 -6.45
C PHE A 295 18.44 -3.84 -5.76
N ALA A 296 18.04 -4.83 -6.55
CA ALA A 296 17.66 -6.16 -6.07
C ALA A 296 18.83 -7.14 -6.18
N THR A 297 19.07 -7.90 -5.13
CA THR A 297 20.17 -8.89 -5.07
C THR A 297 19.67 -10.32 -4.83
N LYS A 298 18.39 -10.48 -4.48
CA LYS A 298 17.73 -11.77 -4.30
C LYS A 298 16.44 -11.84 -5.09
N PRO A 299 16.02 -13.04 -5.51
CA PRO A 299 14.73 -13.22 -6.18
C PRO A 299 13.58 -12.71 -5.32
N ASN A 300 12.64 -12.01 -5.96
CA ASN A 300 11.40 -11.59 -5.32
C ASN A 300 10.38 -12.74 -5.36
N LEU A 301 10.22 -13.38 -4.21
CA LEU A 301 9.33 -14.53 -3.99
C LEU A 301 8.19 -14.19 -3.01
N GLY A 302 7.76 -12.93 -2.98
CA GLY A 302 6.65 -12.45 -2.17
C GLY A 302 5.67 -11.59 -2.97
N THR A 303 4.70 -11.01 -2.28
CA THR A 303 3.78 -10.00 -2.81
C THR A 303 4.17 -8.61 -2.28
N PRO A 304 3.75 -7.50 -2.90
CA PRO A 304 4.21 -6.15 -2.52
C PRO A 304 4.06 -5.83 -1.02
N PHE A 305 2.99 -6.29 -0.39
CA PHE A 305 2.76 -6.08 1.04
C PHE A 305 3.63 -6.96 1.95
N THR A 306 4.43 -7.92 1.45
CA THR A 306 5.39 -8.68 2.27
C THR A 306 6.79 -8.08 2.27
N HIS A 307 7.02 -7.03 1.48
CA HIS A 307 8.30 -6.31 1.43
C HIS A 307 8.11 -4.82 1.11
N PRO A 308 7.18 -4.10 1.76
CA PRO A 308 6.86 -2.71 1.41
C PRO A 308 7.91 -1.70 1.94
N GLY A 309 8.98 -2.18 2.56
CA GLY A 309 9.98 -1.36 3.23
C GLY A 309 11.03 -0.85 2.25
N ILE A 310 11.37 0.44 2.36
CA ILE A 310 12.42 1.09 1.55
C ILE A 310 13.81 0.48 1.81
N ARG A 311 14.00 -0.16 2.97
CA ARG A 311 15.25 -0.79 3.40
C ARG A 311 15.03 -2.28 3.66
N ASP A 312 15.31 -3.10 2.67
CA ASP A 312 15.32 -4.56 2.80
C ASP A 312 16.71 -5.11 2.42
N ALA A 313 17.14 -6.18 3.08
CA ALA A 313 18.40 -6.84 2.77
C ALA A 313 18.38 -7.52 1.39
N ALA A 314 17.20 -7.92 0.91
CA ALA A 314 17.02 -8.51 -0.42
C ALA A 314 16.93 -7.46 -1.53
N SER A 315 16.37 -6.29 -1.22
CA SER A 315 16.14 -5.19 -2.15
C SER A 315 16.36 -3.84 -1.46
N ASN A 316 17.27 -3.02 -2.01
CA ASN A 316 17.58 -1.71 -1.46
C ASN A 316 17.00 -0.63 -2.36
N VAL A 317 16.05 0.16 -1.85
CA VAL A 317 15.56 1.34 -2.56
C VAL A 317 16.64 2.42 -2.49
N VAL A 318 17.27 2.69 -3.63
CA VAL A 318 18.40 3.60 -3.76
C VAL A 318 17.93 5.06 -3.77
N ARG A 319 16.85 5.32 -4.50
CA ARG A 319 16.23 6.63 -4.60
C ARG A 319 14.73 6.48 -4.77
N CYS A 320 13.97 7.38 -4.16
CA CYS A 320 12.52 7.33 -4.09
C CYS A 320 11.98 8.76 -4.11
N HIS A 321 10.90 8.97 -4.87
CA HIS A 321 10.19 10.23 -4.96
C HIS A 321 8.71 10.02 -4.74
N SER A 322 8.10 10.86 -3.91
CA SER A 322 6.66 10.84 -3.73
C SER A 322 5.97 11.78 -4.70
N MET A 323 4.97 11.25 -5.39
CA MET A 323 4.00 12.03 -6.17
C MET A 323 2.92 12.67 -5.27
N ALA A 324 2.91 12.31 -3.98
CA ALA A 324 1.80 12.56 -3.06
C ALA A 324 0.41 12.16 -3.63
N SER A 325 0.39 11.21 -4.57
CA SER A 325 -0.79 10.80 -5.34
C SER A 325 -0.54 9.41 -5.91
N VAL A 326 -1.61 8.61 -6.03
CA VAL A 326 -1.56 7.26 -6.61
C VAL A 326 -1.70 7.25 -8.15
N THR A 327 -1.68 8.43 -8.79
CA THR A 327 -1.81 8.57 -10.24
C THR A 327 -0.84 9.63 -10.81
N PRO A 328 -0.16 9.34 -11.93
CA PRO A 328 0.68 10.32 -12.63
C PRO A 328 -0.08 11.55 -13.14
N ALA A 329 -1.41 11.46 -13.29
CA ALA A 329 -2.22 12.56 -13.82
C ALA A 329 -2.44 13.73 -12.86
N SER A 330 -1.99 13.59 -11.61
CA SER A 330 -1.95 14.72 -10.66
C SER A 330 -0.98 15.78 -11.16
N ASP A 331 0.25 15.38 -11.45
CA ASP A 331 1.31 16.24 -11.96
C ASP A 331 2.18 15.46 -12.98
N PRO A 332 1.85 15.51 -14.28
CA PRO A 332 2.62 14.86 -15.34
C PRO A 332 4.08 15.34 -15.45
N ASP A 333 4.34 16.61 -15.12
CA ASP A 333 5.66 17.22 -15.23
C ASP A 333 6.57 16.74 -14.10
N LEU A 334 6.08 16.72 -12.85
CA LEU A 334 6.76 16.11 -11.72
C LEU A 334 7.02 14.62 -11.97
N TYR A 335 6.06 13.89 -12.53
CA TYR A 335 6.22 12.48 -12.86
C TYR A 335 7.41 12.24 -13.80
N LEU A 336 7.52 13.01 -14.89
CA LEU A 336 8.64 12.94 -15.82
C LEU A 336 9.96 13.38 -15.16
N ALA A 337 9.94 14.46 -14.38
CA ALA A 337 11.12 14.95 -13.68
C ALA A 337 11.67 13.90 -12.69
N CYS A 338 10.79 13.22 -11.96
CA CYS A 338 11.15 12.12 -11.08
C CYS A 338 11.75 10.95 -11.86
N ALA A 339 11.14 10.54 -12.98
CA ALA A 339 11.65 9.45 -13.82
C ALA A 339 13.05 9.76 -14.37
N VAL A 340 13.31 10.99 -14.80
CA VAL A 340 14.64 11.44 -15.24
C VAL A 340 15.66 11.36 -14.13
N ASP A 341 15.33 11.88 -12.95
CA ASP A 341 16.28 11.87 -11.84
C ASP A 341 16.59 10.43 -11.34
N LEU A 342 15.59 9.54 -11.35
CA LEU A 342 15.82 8.10 -11.09
C LEU A 342 16.73 7.48 -12.15
N PHE A 343 16.56 7.84 -13.43
CA PHE A 343 17.41 7.36 -14.52
C PHE A 343 18.83 7.91 -14.46
N ASP A 344 18.99 9.18 -14.12
CA ASP A 344 20.30 9.79 -13.89
C ASP A 344 21.02 9.13 -12.71
N THR A 345 20.28 8.78 -11.66
CA THR A 345 20.82 8.03 -10.52
C THR A 345 21.27 6.63 -10.93
N TYR A 346 20.50 5.94 -11.78
CA TYR A 346 20.89 4.68 -12.40
C TYR A 346 22.18 4.84 -13.21
N ASN A 347 22.24 5.81 -14.12
CA ASN A 347 23.40 6.04 -14.98
C ASN A 347 24.67 6.36 -14.18
N LYS A 348 24.55 7.08 -13.06
CA LYS A 348 25.67 7.42 -12.17
C LYS A 348 26.18 6.22 -11.37
N SER A 349 25.30 5.35 -10.89
CA SER A 349 25.62 4.37 -9.84
C SER A 349 25.59 2.91 -10.29
N PHE A 350 24.91 2.62 -11.40
CA PHE A 350 24.61 1.27 -11.86
C PHE A 350 24.79 1.10 -13.37
N ALA A 351 25.58 1.97 -14.01
CA ALA A 351 25.96 1.79 -15.41
C ALA A 351 26.53 0.39 -15.63
N GLY A 352 25.93 -0.37 -16.56
CA GLY A 352 26.33 -1.75 -16.85
C GLY A 352 25.60 -2.83 -16.06
N VAL A 353 24.66 -2.47 -15.18
CA VAL A 353 23.74 -3.42 -14.52
C VAL A 353 22.41 -3.46 -15.29
N PRO A 354 21.77 -4.64 -15.47
CA PRO A 354 20.49 -4.71 -16.17
C PRO A 354 19.43 -3.82 -15.50
N LEU A 355 18.62 -3.14 -16.33
CA LEU A 355 17.56 -2.25 -15.89
C LEU A 355 16.19 -2.74 -16.36
N ILE A 356 15.28 -2.94 -15.42
CA ILE A 356 13.86 -3.22 -15.70
C ILE A 356 13.06 -1.96 -15.34
N VAL A 357 12.35 -1.38 -16.30
CA VAL A 357 11.49 -0.21 -16.08
C VAL A 357 10.03 -0.66 -16.13
N ASN A 358 9.32 -0.56 -15.01
CA ASN A 358 7.87 -0.82 -14.92
C ASN A 358 7.10 0.49 -15.05
N THR A 359 6.05 0.54 -15.87
CA THR A 359 5.23 1.74 -16.11
C THR A 359 3.78 1.54 -15.64
N PRO A 360 3.02 2.62 -15.38
CA PRO A 360 1.61 2.52 -15.03
C PRO A 360 0.77 2.05 -16.22
N GLY A 361 -0.46 1.62 -15.94
CA GLY A 361 -1.38 1.06 -16.95
C GLY A 361 -2.08 2.08 -17.87
N TRP A 362 -1.51 3.28 -18.05
CA TRP A 362 -2.12 4.37 -18.80
C TRP A 362 -1.59 4.37 -20.24
N ILE A 363 -2.42 3.96 -21.19
CA ILE A 363 -2.00 3.71 -22.58
C ILE A 363 -2.65 4.65 -23.62
N LEU A 364 -3.49 5.58 -23.19
CA LEU A 364 -4.28 6.49 -24.03
C LEU A 364 -4.15 7.94 -23.55
N GLY A 365 -4.40 8.91 -24.44
CA GLY A 365 -4.39 10.34 -24.14
C GLY A 365 -3.08 10.79 -23.48
N THR A 366 -3.18 11.58 -22.40
CA THR A 366 -2.01 12.03 -21.61
C THR A 366 -1.13 10.87 -21.13
N GLY A 367 -1.72 9.70 -20.87
CA GLY A 367 -0.97 8.50 -20.53
C GLY A 367 -0.03 8.03 -21.65
N LEU A 368 -0.51 8.08 -22.89
CA LEU A 368 0.28 7.74 -24.07
C LEU A 368 1.40 8.77 -24.31
N ASP A 369 1.10 10.06 -24.11
CA ASP A 369 2.10 11.13 -24.20
C ASP A 369 3.24 10.93 -23.20
N LEU A 370 2.90 10.60 -21.95
CA LEU A 370 3.87 10.26 -20.90
C LEU A 370 4.70 9.03 -21.26
N LEU A 371 4.08 7.95 -21.74
CA LEU A 371 4.82 6.75 -22.17
C LEU A 371 5.78 7.05 -23.33
N CYS A 372 5.34 7.85 -24.31
CA CYS A 372 6.19 8.26 -25.43
C CYS A 372 7.34 9.16 -24.97
N ALA A 373 7.10 10.08 -24.02
CA ALA A 373 8.14 10.90 -23.41
C ALA A 373 9.17 10.02 -22.69
N LEU A 374 8.73 9.08 -21.84
CA LEU A 374 9.62 8.13 -21.17
C LEU A 374 10.45 7.32 -22.18
N ALA A 375 9.84 6.79 -23.24
CA ALA A 375 10.57 6.04 -24.27
C ALA A 375 11.69 6.88 -24.94
N ARG A 376 11.41 8.16 -25.25
CA ARG A 376 12.39 9.07 -25.87
C ARG A 376 13.49 9.50 -24.90
N MET A 377 13.16 9.71 -23.64
CA MET A 377 14.08 10.21 -22.61
C MET A 377 14.99 9.09 -22.10
N LEU A 378 14.42 7.92 -21.79
CA LEU A 378 15.15 6.77 -21.25
C LEU A 378 15.88 5.98 -22.33
N LYS A 379 15.39 6.02 -23.58
CA LYS A 379 15.94 5.27 -24.74
C LYS A 379 16.22 3.79 -24.40
N PRO A 380 15.22 3.05 -23.90
CA PRO A 380 15.42 1.66 -23.52
C PRO A 380 15.79 0.81 -24.73
N GLU A 381 16.62 -0.20 -24.51
CA GLU A 381 17.09 -1.09 -25.58
C GLU A 381 16.00 -2.03 -26.09
N GLU A 382 15.04 -2.35 -25.22
CA GLU A 382 13.87 -3.14 -25.55
C GLU A 382 12.62 -2.47 -24.95
N VAL A 383 11.57 -2.35 -25.76
CA VAL A 383 10.24 -1.95 -25.30
C VAL A 383 9.30 -3.13 -25.44
N LEU A 384 8.70 -3.55 -24.33
CA LEU A 384 7.69 -4.61 -24.29
C LEU A 384 6.32 -4.00 -24.06
N TYR A 385 5.40 -4.24 -24.99
CA TYR A 385 4.00 -3.86 -24.87
C TYR A 385 3.17 -5.10 -24.56
N MET A 386 2.63 -5.17 -23.34
CA MET A 386 1.94 -6.35 -22.80
C MET A 386 0.49 -6.47 -23.30
N SER A 387 0.24 -6.30 -24.60
CA SER A 387 -1.06 -6.56 -25.22
C SER A 387 -0.86 -6.77 -26.73
N GLU A 388 -1.49 -7.79 -27.31
CA GLU A 388 -1.55 -8.00 -28.76
C GLU A 388 -2.82 -7.37 -29.37
N ASP A 389 -3.85 -7.14 -28.54
CA ASP A 389 -5.13 -6.54 -28.93
C ASP A 389 -5.24 -5.07 -28.51
N GLY A 390 -4.10 -4.40 -28.31
CA GLY A 390 -4.05 -3.01 -27.90
C GLY A 390 -4.52 -2.05 -29.01
N PRO A 391 -4.92 -0.81 -28.66
CA PRO A 391 -5.26 0.20 -29.66
C PRO A 391 -4.08 0.45 -30.62
N SER A 392 -4.33 0.44 -31.93
CA SER A 392 -3.27 0.64 -32.93
C SER A 392 -2.56 1.98 -32.77
N GLU A 393 -3.31 3.03 -32.39
CA GLU A 393 -2.78 4.37 -32.08
C GLU A 393 -1.68 4.32 -31.00
N THR A 394 -1.90 3.56 -29.93
CA THR A 394 -0.91 3.36 -28.86
C THR A 394 0.36 2.70 -29.39
N VAL A 395 0.21 1.62 -30.17
CA VAL A 395 1.34 0.85 -30.70
C VAL A 395 2.14 1.69 -31.70
N ASP A 396 1.47 2.40 -32.60
CA ASP A 396 2.08 3.25 -33.62
C ASP A 396 2.84 4.42 -32.98
N ALA A 397 2.23 5.08 -31.98
CA ALA A 397 2.87 6.17 -31.24
C ALA A 397 4.11 5.70 -30.48
N LEU A 398 4.03 4.54 -29.79
CA LEU A 398 5.17 3.94 -29.10
C LEU A 398 6.29 3.57 -30.09
N ARG A 399 5.93 2.98 -31.24
CA ARG A 399 6.88 2.62 -32.30
C ARG A 399 7.57 3.85 -32.89
N ALA A 400 6.87 4.97 -33.00
CA ALA A 400 7.45 6.25 -33.43
C ALA A 400 8.30 6.92 -32.34
N ALA A 401 7.99 6.67 -31.06
CA ALA A 401 8.71 7.24 -29.92
C ALA A 401 10.01 6.50 -29.59
N THR A 402 10.07 5.19 -29.87
CA THR A 402 11.27 4.38 -29.67
C THR A 402 12.07 4.20 -30.96
N ALA A 403 13.40 4.33 -30.88
CA ALA A 403 14.30 3.95 -31.97
C ALA A 403 14.69 2.47 -31.93
N THR A 404 14.21 1.73 -30.92
CA THR A 404 14.59 0.35 -30.62
C THR A 404 13.45 -0.63 -30.89
N THR A 405 13.66 -1.91 -30.56
CA THR A 405 12.69 -2.97 -30.80
C THR A 405 11.47 -2.79 -29.89
N LEU A 406 10.28 -2.70 -30.50
CA LEU A 406 8.99 -2.83 -29.84
C LEU A 406 8.49 -4.27 -30.03
N THR A 407 8.31 -5.01 -28.95
CA THR A 407 7.75 -6.37 -28.96
C THR A 407 6.38 -6.37 -28.27
N GLU A 408 5.35 -6.81 -28.98
CA GLU A 408 4.03 -7.06 -28.41
C GLU A 408 3.97 -8.47 -27.81
N LEU A 409 3.32 -8.61 -26.65
CA LEU A 409 3.16 -9.88 -25.93
C LEU A 409 1.71 -10.05 -25.49
N PRO A 410 1.19 -11.29 -25.44
CA PRO A 410 -0.19 -11.52 -25.01
C PRO A 410 -0.38 -11.08 -23.56
N SER A 411 -1.53 -10.49 -23.25
CA SER A 411 -1.91 -10.13 -21.89
C SER A 411 -2.50 -11.34 -21.16
N GLN A 412 -2.32 -11.39 -19.84
CA GLN A 412 -3.01 -12.36 -18.99
C GLN A 412 -3.78 -11.60 -17.92
N GLN A 413 -5.08 -11.39 -18.15
CA GLN A 413 -5.97 -10.82 -17.15
C GLN A 413 -6.24 -11.85 -16.05
N SER A 414 -6.41 -11.38 -14.82
CA SER A 414 -6.76 -12.28 -13.72
C SER A 414 -8.24 -12.68 -13.86
N GLU A 415 -8.51 -13.98 -13.94
CA GLU A 415 -9.89 -14.52 -14.00
C GLU A 415 -10.63 -14.31 -12.68
N PHE A 416 -9.89 -14.22 -11.57
CA PHE A 416 -10.42 -13.99 -10.24
C PHE A 416 -9.56 -12.97 -9.52
N THR A 417 -10.21 -12.03 -8.83
CA THR A 417 -9.55 -11.14 -7.89
C THR A 417 -10.31 -11.15 -6.57
N SER A 418 -9.59 -11.38 -5.47
CA SER A 418 -10.15 -11.32 -4.12
C SER A 418 -10.02 -9.93 -3.50
N ARG A 419 -9.27 -9.02 -4.14
CA ARG A 419 -8.89 -7.70 -3.62
C ARG A 419 -8.78 -6.71 -4.78
N THR A 420 -9.50 -5.58 -4.69
CA THR A 420 -9.37 -4.48 -5.64
C THR A 420 -7.98 -3.83 -5.54
N ALA A 421 -7.63 -3.00 -6.53
CA ALA A 421 -6.38 -2.25 -6.49
C ALA A 421 -6.26 -1.36 -5.24
N ALA A 422 -7.37 -0.77 -4.79
CA ALA A 422 -7.43 0.02 -3.55
C ALA A 422 -7.18 -0.84 -2.31
N HIS A 423 -7.78 -2.04 -2.24
CA HIS A 423 -7.50 -2.99 -1.15
C HIS A 423 -6.02 -3.37 -1.09
N LEU A 424 -5.39 -3.63 -2.24
CA LEU A 424 -3.97 -3.97 -2.30
C LEU A 424 -3.07 -2.82 -1.83
N ARG A 425 -3.36 -1.58 -2.23
CA ARG A 425 -2.67 -0.38 -1.72
C ARG A 425 -2.82 -0.21 -0.21
N ALA A 426 -4.04 -0.39 0.31
CA ALA A 426 -4.29 -0.33 1.74
C ALA A 426 -3.52 -1.41 2.51
N MET A 427 -3.50 -2.66 2.00
CA MET A 427 -2.71 -3.75 2.58
C MET A 427 -1.21 -3.42 2.59
N GLN A 428 -0.67 -2.91 1.49
CA GLN A 428 0.74 -2.54 1.40
C GLN A 428 1.09 -1.41 2.38
N THR A 429 0.25 -0.37 2.45
CA THR A 429 0.46 0.79 3.33
C THR A 429 0.34 0.41 4.81
N MET A 430 -0.66 -0.40 5.16
CA MET A 430 -0.80 -0.97 6.51
C MET A 430 0.44 -1.80 6.86
N SER A 431 0.83 -2.73 6.00
CA SER A 431 2.03 -3.55 6.20
C SER A 431 3.29 -2.70 6.42
N TYR A 432 3.46 -1.61 5.65
CA TYR A 432 4.55 -0.65 5.83
C TYR A 432 4.58 -0.04 7.23
N PHE A 433 3.47 0.50 7.72
CA PHE A 433 3.42 1.12 9.05
C PHE A 433 3.61 0.12 10.19
N HIS A 434 3.29 -1.16 9.98
CA HIS A 434 3.52 -2.24 10.94
C HIS A 434 4.93 -2.85 10.89
N LEU A 435 5.82 -2.42 10.00
CA LEU A 435 7.22 -2.86 10.01
C LEU A 435 7.90 -2.48 11.35
N GLN A 436 8.65 -3.42 11.90
CA GLN A 436 9.47 -3.21 13.09
C GLN A 436 10.84 -2.64 12.71
N ASP A 437 11.29 -1.63 13.45
CA ASP A 437 12.64 -1.12 13.33
C ASP A 437 13.64 -2.21 13.76
N LEU A 438 14.46 -2.65 12.81
CA LEU A 438 15.49 -3.64 13.07
C LEU A 438 16.75 -3.02 13.70
N ALA A 439 16.81 -1.70 13.91
CA ALA A 439 17.97 -1.00 14.47
C ALA A 439 18.10 -1.16 15.99
N SER A 440 17.04 -1.59 16.70
CA SER A 440 17.03 -1.64 18.17
C SER A 440 17.50 -2.96 18.79
N THR A 441 17.81 -4.02 18.02
CA THR A 441 18.32 -5.29 18.57
C THR A 441 19.84 -5.39 18.47
N THR A 442 20.55 -4.79 19.43
CA THR A 442 21.86 -5.27 19.88
C THR A 442 21.70 -6.63 20.54
N THR A 443 21.58 -7.69 19.74
CA THR A 443 21.78 -9.05 20.20
C THR A 443 22.90 -9.68 19.38
N LYS A 444 23.90 -10.21 20.09
CA LYS A 444 25.00 -11.03 19.58
C LYS A 444 24.44 -12.35 19.00
N GLN A 445 23.71 -12.28 17.89
CA GLN A 445 23.29 -13.43 17.11
C GLN A 445 23.80 -13.28 15.69
N THR A 446 24.63 -14.22 15.31
CA THR A 446 25.31 -14.42 14.03
C THR A 446 24.35 -14.84 12.92
N ASP A 447 23.12 -14.29 12.88
CA ASP A 447 22.13 -14.69 11.88
C ASP A 447 22.32 -13.83 10.62
N THR A 448 22.94 -14.44 9.61
CA THR A 448 23.51 -13.82 8.41
C THR A 448 22.50 -13.23 7.41
N THR A 449 21.22 -13.05 7.78
CA THR A 449 20.24 -12.34 6.94
C THR A 449 19.21 -11.59 7.80
N ARG A 450 19.25 -10.24 7.77
CA ARG A 450 18.31 -9.36 8.46
C ARG A 450 16.94 -9.39 7.76
N ARG A 451 16.03 -10.25 8.22
CA ARG A 451 14.67 -10.40 7.65
C ARG A 451 13.69 -9.39 8.25
N LEU A 452 12.71 -8.95 7.44
CA LEU A 452 11.63 -8.07 7.88
C LEU A 452 10.76 -8.74 8.96
N LYS A 453 10.24 -7.91 9.88
CA LYS A 453 9.34 -8.31 10.96
C LYS A 453 8.22 -7.29 11.11
N TRP A 454 7.06 -7.76 11.52
CA TRP A 454 5.86 -6.94 11.70
C TRP A 454 5.40 -6.94 13.15
N ASN A 455 5.00 -5.75 13.65
CA ASN A 455 4.36 -5.59 14.93
C ASN A 455 2.85 -5.72 14.76
N PRO A 456 2.20 -6.74 15.35
CA PRO A 456 0.77 -6.97 15.21
C PRO A 456 -0.11 -6.12 16.15
N SER A 457 0.48 -5.28 17.00
CA SER A 457 -0.30 -4.37 17.87
C SER A 457 -0.83 -3.18 17.06
N PRO A 458 -2.03 -2.66 17.39
CA PRO A 458 -2.55 -1.45 16.77
C PRO A 458 -1.57 -0.29 16.84
N LEU A 459 -1.59 0.57 15.82
CA LEU A 459 -0.78 1.78 15.77
C LEU A 459 -1.10 2.72 16.94
N SER A 460 -2.29 2.63 17.52
CA SER A 460 -2.68 3.44 18.67
C SER A 460 -1.87 3.12 19.94
N PHE A 461 -1.44 1.87 20.12
CA PHE A 461 -0.68 1.45 21.31
C PHE A 461 0.81 1.73 21.18
N ARG A 462 1.25 2.15 19.99
CA ARG A 462 2.65 2.48 19.73
C ARG A 462 2.94 3.92 20.16
N PRO A 463 4.07 4.16 20.86
CA PRO A 463 4.48 5.52 21.17
C PRO A 463 4.79 6.28 19.86
N PRO A 464 4.23 7.48 19.65
CA PRO A 464 4.55 8.28 18.47
C PRO A 464 5.93 8.93 18.59
N LEU A 465 6.53 9.25 17.44
CA LEU A 465 7.67 10.15 17.35
C LEU A 465 7.18 11.58 17.57
N LEU A 466 7.72 12.25 18.59
CA LEU A 466 7.37 13.63 18.92
C LEU A 466 8.31 14.60 18.20
N VAL A 467 7.77 15.40 17.29
CA VAL A 467 8.53 16.35 16.47
C VAL A 467 8.14 17.77 16.82
N ARG A 468 9.06 18.54 17.40
CA ARG A 468 8.83 19.96 17.75
C ARG A 468 8.84 20.84 16.50
N TYR A 469 7.95 21.83 16.42
CA TYR A 469 7.81 22.69 15.23
C TYR A 469 7.97 24.20 15.45
N SER A 470 8.16 24.69 16.68
CA SER A 470 8.29 26.14 16.97
C SER A 470 9.74 26.64 17.07
N SER A 471 10.51 26.19 18.06
CA SER A 471 11.87 26.71 18.35
C SER A 471 12.98 25.93 17.64
N LYS A 472 13.32 24.74 18.14
CA LYS A 472 14.21 23.77 17.48
C LYS A 472 13.39 22.92 16.53
N LYS A 473 13.05 23.49 15.38
CA LYS A 473 12.15 22.87 14.41
C LYS A 473 12.74 21.55 13.89
N GLY A 474 12.05 20.45 14.15
CA GLY A 474 12.41 19.12 13.65
C GLY A 474 12.07 18.94 12.18
N ILE A 475 11.12 19.72 11.67
CA ILE A 475 10.76 19.83 10.25
C ILE A 475 10.93 21.27 9.79
N PHE A 476 11.18 21.45 8.50
CA PHE A 476 11.25 22.76 7.87
C PHE A 476 9.84 23.37 7.70
N GLY A 477 8.91 22.56 7.20
CA GLY A 477 7.49 22.91 7.08
C GLY A 477 6.69 21.80 6.41
N LEU A 478 5.37 22.00 6.33
CA LEU A 478 4.47 21.21 5.49
C LEU A 478 4.30 21.87 4.11
N VAL A 479 4.23 21.05 3.05
CA VAL A 479 3.86 21.45 1.69
C VAL A 479 2.64 20.64 1.28
N SER A 480 1.66 21.24 0.61
CA SER A 480 0.57 20.51 -0.04
C SER A 480 0.70 20.56 -1.56
N TYR A 481 0.51 19.43 -2.22
CA TYR A 481 0.30 19.31 -3.66
C TYR A 481 -1.19 19.19 -3.99
N ASP A 482 -1.57 19.56 -5.21
CA ASP A 482 -2.90 19.55 -5.82
C ASP A 482 -3.96 20.45 -5.14
N TYR A 483 -3.83 20.70 -3.83
CA TYR A 483 -4.83 21.38 -3.03
C TYR A 483 -4.18 22.22 -1.93
N GLN A 484 -4.51 23.50 -1.92
CA GLN A 484 -4.16 24.41 -0.84
C GLN A 484 -5.35 24.59 0.10
N CYS A 485 -5.16 24.29 1.38
CA CYS A 485 -6.10 24.68 2.42
C CYS A 485 -5.78 26.09 2.93
N SER A 486 -6.79 26.78 3.48
CA SER A 486 -6.54 28.00 4.23
C SER A 486 -5.66 27.67 5.45
N PRO A 487 -4.80 28.60 5.91
CA PRO A 487 -3.94 28.37 7.05
C PRO A 487 -4.70 27.93 8.32
N GLU A 488 -5.94 28.41 8.48
CA GLU A 488 -6.85 28.06 9.57
C GLU A 488 -7.31 26.60 9.55
N LEU A 489 -7.37 25.97 8.37
CA LEU A 489 -7.83 24.59 8.21
C LEU A 489 -6.67 23.60 8.05
N LEU A 490 -5.43 24.08 8.09
CA LEU A 490 -4.26 23.23 7.86
C LEU A 490 -4.21 22.07 8.85
N ALA A 491 -4.30 22.37 10.16
CA ALA A 491 -4.23 21.37 11.21
C ALA A 491 -5.28 20.26 11.03
N ASP A 492 -6.53 20.65 10.78
CA ASP A 492 -7.65 19.71 10.58
C ASP A 492 -7.51 18.91 9.29
N THR A 493 -6.94 19.52 8.24
CA THR A 493 -6.75 18.87 6.95
C THR A 493 -5.73 17.73 7.08
N VAL A 494 -4.57 18.01 7.67
CA VAL A 494 -3.47 17.03 7.73
C VAL A 494 -3.59 16.02 8.86
N SER A 495 -4.38 16.33 9.90
CA SER A 495 -4.58 15.42 11.03
C SER A 495 -5.16 14.08 10.58
N GLY A 496 -4.56 12.99 11.05
CA GLY A 496 -4.93 11.63 10.72
C GLY A 496 -4.54 11.17 9.30
N LEU A 497 -3.86 11.98 8.48
CA LEU A 497 -3.43 11.58 7.13
C LEU A 497 -2.03 10.97 7.09
N VAL A 498 -1.80 10.21 6.01
CA VAL A 498 -0.47 9.81 5.57
C VAL A 498 0.16 10.98 4.81
N LEU A 499 1.41 11.28 5.15
CA LEU A 499 2.26 12.29 4.51
C LEU A 499 3.57 11.63 4.07
N ALA A 500 4.24 12.17 3.07
CA ALA A 500 5.60 11.77 2.73
C ALA A 500 6.62 12.62 3.51
N ALA A 501 7.61 11.97 4.11
CA ALA A 501 8.79 12.67 4.64
C ALA A 501 9.82 12.82 3.52
N VAL A 502 10.13 14.06 3.17
CA VAL A 502 11.04 14.43 2.09
C VAL A 502 12.28 15.09 2.67
N GLU A 503 13.45 14.53 2.38
CA GLU A 503 14.73 15.15 2.66
C GLU A 503 15.06 16.16 1.56
N ILE A 504 15.48 17.35 1.97
CA ILE A 504 15.96 18.42 1.09
C ILE A 504 17.48 18.38 1.09
N GLU A 505 18.05 17.92 -0.04
CA GLU A 505 19.49 17.75 -0.24
C GLU A 505 20.17 19.10 -0.56
N ASP A 506 19.47 19.99 -1.28
CA ASP A 506 19.90 21.34 -1.65
C ASP A 506 18.70 22.30 -1.65
N VAL A 507 18.93 23.58 -1.28
CA VAL A 507 17.92 24.64 -1.26
C VAL A 507 17.26 24.85 -2.64
N LYS A 508 17.95 24.50 -3.73
CA LYS A 508 17.41 24.52 -5.10
C LYS A 508 16.16 23.67 -5.28
N ALA A 509 15.86 22.74 -4.37
CA ALA A 509 14.60 22.01 -4.32
C ALA A 509 13.37 22.95 -4.29
N PHE A 510 13.53 24.15 -3.74
CA PHE A 510 12.46 25.15 -3.60
C PHE A 510 12.39 26.16 -4.75
N SER A 511 13.16 25.97 -5.84
CA SER A 511 13.25 26.95 -6.93
C SER A 511 11.90 27.37 -7.52
N GLY A 512 10.97 26.42 -7.70
CA GLY A 512 9.61 26.70 -8.16
C GLY A 512 8.75 27.51 -7.17
N PHE A 513 9.06 27.46 -5.87
CA PHE A 513 8.33 28.20 -4.83
C PHE A 513 8.82 29.63 -4.67
N ILE A 514 10.11 29.88 -4.94
CA ILE A 514 10.74 31.22 -4.79
C ILE A 514 10.38 32.15 -5.94
N GLN A 515 10.30 31.62 -7.17
CA GLN A 515 9.95 32.41 -8.35
C GLN A 515 8.60 33.12 -8.22
N ASP A 516 7.69 32.59 -7.40
CA ASP A 516 6.33 33.08 -7.27
C ASP A 516 6.16 34.24 -6.27
N GLN A 517 6.91 34.24 -5.16
CA GLN A 517 6.83 35.33 -4.18
C GLN A 517 7.34 36.67 -4.73
N VAL A 518 8.15 36.64 -5.79
CA VAL A 518 8.66 37.84 -6.47
C VAL A 518 7.61 38.41 -7.46
N SER A 519 6.63 37.63 -7.90
CA SER A 519 5.60 38.07 -8.85
C SER A 519 4.48 38.90 -8.21
N THR A 520 4.25 38.76 -6.91
CA THR A 520 3.18 39.46 -6.17
C THR A 520 3.63 40.78 -5.56
N ASP A 521 4.94 41.01 -5.39
CA ASP A 521 5.51 42.26 -4.89
C ASP A 521 6.28 43.01 -5.98
N THR A 522 5.56 43.86 -6.72
CA THR A 522 6.01 45.08 -7.44
C THR A 522 7.34 45.01 -8.23
N SER A 523 7.21 45.18 -9.56
CA SER A 523 8.22 45.67 -10.52
C SER A 523 9.44 46.40 -9.90
N SER A 524 10.47 45.66 -9.49
CA SER A 524 11.82 46.23 -9.35
C SER A 524 12.90 45.14 -9.40
N LYS A 525 13.77 45.29 -10.40
CA LYS A 525 15.07 44.62 -10.62
C LYS A 525 15.04 43.17 -11.12
N LEU A 526 15.00 43.07 -12.45
CA LEU A 526 15.73 42.06 -13.22
C LEU A 526 17.20 42.01 -12.78
N LEU A 527 17.51 41.12 -11.84
CA LEU A 527 18.82 40.52 -11.70
C LEU A 527 18.57 39.02 -11.60
N LYS A 528 19.22 38.24 -12.47
CA LYS A 528 19.35 36.80 -12.30
C LYS A 528 20.13 36.60 -10.99
N LEU A 529 19.44 36.37 -9.88
CA LEU A 529 20.07 36.02 -8.61
C LEU A 529 20.06 34.48 -8.49
N ASP A 530 21.27 33.94 -8.36
CA ASP A 530 21.49 32.52 -8.10
C ASP A 530 20.98 32.16 -6.70
N ALA A 531 19.93 31.33 -6.63
CA ALA A 531 19.33 30.79 -5.41
C ALA A 531 20.35 29.98 -4.59
N THR A 532 21.14 30.67 -3.76
CA THR A 532 22.32 30.09 -3.09
C THR A 532 22.36 30.32 -1.58
N SER A 533 21.42 31.05 -0.98
CA SER A 533 21.43 31.33 0.46
C SER A 533 20.27 30.66 1.22
N LYS A 534 20.57 30.07 2.39
CA LYS A 534 19.56 29.47 3.29
C LYS A 534 18.56 30.51 3.85
N ASP A 535 18.93 31.78 3.86
CA ASP A 535 18.10 32.87 4.37
C ASP A 535 16.90 33.16 3.45
N GLU A 536 17.06 32.99 2.13
CA GLU A 536 15.95 33.11 1.15
C GLU A 536 14.94 31.97 1.29
N ALA A 537 15.40 30.74 1.57
CA ALA A 537 14.50 29.62 1.82
C ALA A 537 13.65 29.82 3.09
N LEU A 538 14.17 30.49 4.12
CA LEU A 538 13.40 30.78 5.33
C LEU A 538 12.24 31.77 5.06
N GLN A 539 12.33 32.59 4.00
CA GLN A 539 11.27 33.54 3.64
C GLN A 539 10.04 32.84 3.03
N ILE A 540 10.17 31.62 2.52
CA ILE A 540 9.03 30.88 1.93
C ILE A 540 8.12 30.22 2.98
N VAL A 541 8.53 30.20 4.26
CA VAL A 541 7.80 29.51 5.32
C VAL A 541 6.84 30.45 6.02
N SER A 542 5.55 30.15 5.93
CA SER A 542 4.48 30.75 6.72
C SER A 542 4.13 29.92 7.95
N THR A 543 3.29 30.45 8.82
CA THR A 543 2.88 29.80 10.08
C THR A 543 1.36 29.80 10.20
N SER A 544 0.76 28.64 10.52
CA SER A 544 -0.68 28.52 10.80
C SER A 544 -1.06 29.17 12.14
N PRO A 545 -2.36 29.37 12.44
CA PRO A 545 -2.81 29.86 13.75
C PRO A 545 -2.32 29.00 14.93
N GLU A 546 -2.15 27.70 14.73
CA GLU A 546 -1.63 26.74 15.71
C GLU A 546 -0.10 26.80 15.86
N GLY A 547 0.58 27.63 15.06
CA GLY A 547 2.03 27.75 15.05
C GLY A 547 2.74 26.77 14.12
N ILE A 548 2.01 26.03 13.27
CA ILE A 548 2.59 24.99 12.41
C ILE A 548 3.29 25.65 11.20
N PRO A 549 4.57 25.36 10.94
CA PRO A 549 5.26 25.88 9.78
C PRO A 549 4.75 25.19 8.51
N PHE A 550 4.38 25.97 7.50
CA PHE A 550 3.98 25.49 6.19
C PHE A 550 4.53 26.38 5.09
N ILE A 551 4.67 25.83 3.89
CA ILE A 551 5.11 26.55 2.69
C ILE A 551 3.86 26.78 1.84
N PRO A 552 3.41 28.04 1.65
CA PRO A 552 2.32 28.35 0.75
C PRO A 552 2.67 27.92 -0.68
N ASN A 553 1.76 27.21 -1.35
CA ASN A 553 1.99 26.68 -2.69
C ASN A 553 0.82 26.99 -3.64
N TYR A 554 0.60 28.28 -3.92
CA TYR A 554 -0.58 28.75 -4.68
C TYR A 554 -0.57 28.33 -6.15
N ASN A 555 0.61 28.13 -6.74
CA ASN A 555 0.78 27.73 -8.14
C ASN A 555 0.97 26.22 -8.33
N ASP A 556 0.76 25.43 -7.27
CA ASP A 556 0.93 23.99 -7.30
C ASP A 556 2.33 23.55 -7.79
N ALA A 557 3.37 24.28 -7.34
CA ALA A 557 4.75 23.93 -7.61
C ALA A 557 5.15 22.65 -6.86
N ALA A 558 5.98 21.83 -7.51
CA ALA A 558 6.57 20.65 -6.91
C ALA A 558 8.02 20.89 -6.45
N LEU A 559 8.45 20.18 -5.42
CA LEU A 559 9.85 20.09 -5.03
C LEU A 559 10.66 19.45 -6.16
N ASP A 560 11.80 20.05 -6.49
CA ASP A 560 12.66 19.52 -7.56
C ASP A 560 13.28 18.17 -7.13
N PRO A 561 13.01 17.06 -7.85
CA PRO A 561 13.51 15.73 -7.50
C PRO A 561 15.03 15.60 -7.62
N ARG A 562 15.72 16.52 -8.30
CA ARG A 562 17.19 16.55 -8.39
C ARG A 562 17.87 16.94 -7.08
N TYR A 563 17.13 17.64 -6.22
CA TYR A 563 17.62 18.24 -4.97
C TYR A 563 16.83 17.79 -3.75
N SER A 564 15.92 16.84 -3.91
CA SER A 564 15.10 16.28 -2.85
C SER A 564 14.93 14.78 -3.03
N ARG A 565 14.62 14.06 -1.96
CA ARG A 565 14.27 12.64 -2.01
C ARG A 565 13.29 12.26 -0.91
N THR A 566 12.40 11.32 -1.19
CA THR A 566 11.51 10.75 -0.18
C THR A 566 12.22 9.67 0.61
N ILE A 567 12.20 9.79 1.93
CA ILE A 567 12.79 8.81 2.86
C ILE A 567 11.75 7.79 3.39
N GLY A 568 10.47 8.11 3.24
CA GLY A 568 9.36 7.21 3.57
C GLY A 568 8.08 7.96 3.90
N LEU A 569 7.09 7.24 4.41
CA LEU A 569 5.80 7.79 4.79
C LEU A 569 5.68 7.93 6.32
N VAL A 570 4.89 8.92 6.74
CA VAL A 570 4.54 9.19 8.12
C VAL A 570 3.03 9.32 8.26
N LEU A 571 2.45 8.79 9.32
CA LEU A 571 1.06 9.00 9.69
C LEU A 571 1.02 10.09 10.77
N LEU A 572 0.39 11.23 10.48
CA LEU A 572 0.23 12.30 11.46
C LEU A 572 -0.92 11.96 12.41
N ARG A 573 -0.57 11.41 13.56
CA ARG A 573 -1.54 10.90 14.55
C ARG A 573 -2.24 12.01 15.34
N GLY A 574 -1.53 13.10 15.59
CA GLY A 574 -2.05 14.21 16.37
C GLY A 574 -1.12 15.42 16.38
N ILE A 575 -1.70 16.56 16.72
CA ILE A 575 -1.02 17.85 16.81
C ILE A 575 -1.25 18.37 18.23
N ASP A 576 -0.17 18.59 18.98
CA ASP A 576 -0.23 19.23 20.30
C ASP A 576 0.20 20.69 20.17
N THR A 577 -0.78 21.58 20.24
CA THR A 577 -0.60 23.04 20.14
C THR A 577 -0.02 23.65 21.41
N LYS A 578 -0.13 22.98 22.56
CA LYS A 578 0.42 23.47 23.84
C LYS A 578 1.93 23.22 23.92
N SER A 579 2.37 22.04 23.52
CA SER A 579 3.80 21.69 23.49
C SER A 579 4.49 22.05 22.18
N HIS A 580 3.73 22.49 21.17
CA HIS A 580 4.16 22.70 19.80
C HIS A 580 4.88 21.47 19.21
N THR A 581 4.23 20.30 19.31
CA THR A 581 4.73 19.04 18.78
C THR A 581 3.75 18.33 17.85
N LEU A 582 4.27 17.72 16.79
CA LEU A 582 3.57 16.77 15.94
C LEU A 582 3.83 15.35 16.46
N GLN A 583 2.79 14.53 16.48
CA GLN A 583 2.88 13.12 16.85
C GLN A 583 2.85 12.27 15.58
N LEU A 584 4.02 11.75 15.17
CA LEU A 584 4.16 10.98 13.93
C LEU A 584 4.30 9.48 14.23
N THR A 585 3.59 8.64 13.49
CA THR A 585 3.80 7.19 13.46
C THR A 585 4.50 6.83 12.15
N THR A 586 5.64 6.14 12.21
CA THR A 586 6.41 5.77 11.02
C THR A 586 7.34 4.58 11.30
N PRO A 587 7.64 3.72 10.31
CA PRO A 587 8.69 2.72 10.42
C PRO A 587 10.09 3.30 10.16
N ILE A 588 10.22 4.57 9.76
CA ILE A 588 11.51 5.23 9.54
C ILE A 588 12.26 5.33 10.89
N PRO A 589 13.50 4.80 11.00
CA PRO A 589 14.26 4.87 12.24
C PRO A 589 14.55 6.31 12.68
N ALA A 590 14.46 6.59 13.98
CA ALA A 590 14.75 7.93 14.51
C ALA A 590 16.18 8.42 14.17
N GLU A 591 17.13 7.49 14.05
CA GLU A 591 18.50 7.78 13.66
C GLU A 591 18.62 8.33 12.22
N GLU A 592 17.68 8.00 11.34
CA GLU A 592 17.65 8.55 9.98
C GLU A 592 17.33 10.05 9.99
N PHE A 593 16.28 10.44 10.72
CA PHE A 593 15.95 11.87 10.92
C PHE A 593 17.11 12.64 11.57
N LYS A 594 17.77 12.04 12.57
CA LYS A 594 18.93 12.65 13.22
C LYS A 594 20.11 12.79 12.27
N ASN A 595 20.39 11.76 11.45
CA ASN A 595 21.48 11.79 10.49
C ASN A 595 21.28 12.92 9.46
N ILE A 596 20.08 13.04 8.90
CA ILE A 596 19.73 14.11 7.95
C ILE A 596 19.98 15.49 8.60
N LYS A 597 19.46 15.70 9.82
CA LYS A 597 19.65 16.96 10.53
C LYS A 597 21.11 17.22 10.92
N SER A 598 21.89 16.18 11.23
CA SER A 598 23.33 16.31 11.52
C SER A 598 24.15 16.75 10.32
N GLN A 599 23.69 16.45 9.10
CA GLN A 599 24.27 16.91 7.84
C GLN A 599 23.84 18.35 7.49
N GLY A 600 23.05 19.01 8.36
CA GLY A 600 22.55 20.36 8.13
C GLY A 600 21.48 20.44 7.02
N ARG A 601 20.84 19.31 6.71
CA ARG A 601 19.76 19.18 5.72
C ARG A 601 18.40 19.31 6.37
N ASP A 602 17.40 19.60 5.55
CA ASP A 602 16.05 19.86 6.00
C ASP A 602 15.08 18.74 5.64
N ILE A 603 13.97 18.69 6.37
CA ILE A 603 12.93 17.68 6.21
C ILE A 603 11.60 18.40 6.05
N VAL A 604 10.92 18.14 4.95
CA VAL A 604 9.60 18.64 4.62
C VAL A 604 8.60 17.49 4.75
N LEU A 605 7.41 17.78 5.29
CA LEU A 605 6.30 16.84 5.24
C LEU A 605 5.40 17.21 4.07
N LEU A 606 5.28 16.30 3.12
CA LEU A 606 4.52 16.51 1.90
C LEU A 606 3.13 15.88 2.05
N HIS A 607 2.11 16.72 1.90
CA HIS A 607 0.70 16.39 1.88
C HIS A 607 0.18 16.35 0.44
N GLY A 608 -0.72 15.42 0.14
CA GLY A 608 -1.39 15.31 -1.16
C GLY A 608 -2.50 14.27 -1.11
N LYS A 609 -2.92 13.78 -2.28
CA LYS A 609 -3.99 12.80 -2.49
C LYS A 609 -3.54 11.35 -2.28
N PHE A 610 -2.92 11.05 -1.14
CA PHE A 610 -2.77 9.66 -0.72
C PHE A 610 -4.14 9.04 -0.40
N ASP A 611 -4.24 7.71 -0.52
CA ASP A 611 -5.41 6.99 -0.01
C ASP A 611 -5.59 7.28 1.49
N THR A 612 -6.81 7.62 1.90
CA THR A 612 -7.10 7.88 3.31
C THR A 612 -6.85 6.61 4.13
N PRO A 613 -6.07 6.67 5.23
CA PRO A 613 -5.71 5.49 6.01
C PRO A 613 -6.86 5.08 6.95
N SER A 614 -8.04 4.79 6.39
CA SER A 614 -9.24 4.40 7.15
C SER A 614 -9.01 3.18 8.04
N TRP A 615 -8.17 2.25 7.59
CA TRP A 615 -7.74 1.07 8.34
C TRP A 615 -7.13 1.46 9.70
N ALA A 616 -6.32 2.52 9.76
CA ALA A 616 -5.61 2.94 10.98
C ALA A 616 -6.56 3.41 12.09
N TYR A 617 -7.70 4.02 11.76
CA TYR A 617 -8.68 4.48 12.75
C TYR A 617 -9.48 3.33 13.36
N THR A 618 -9.56 2.21 12.65
CA THR A 618 -10.41 1.08 13.00
C THR A 618 -9.67 -0.10 13.62
N GLU A 619 -8.33 -0.07 13.69
CA GLU A 619 -7.53 -1.18 14.20
C GLU A 619 -7.92 -1.59 15.62
N ASP A 620 -8.07 -0.61 16.52
CA ASP A 620 -8.48 -0.83 17.92
C ASP A 620 -9.87 -1.48 18.00
N LEU A 621 -10.77 -1.09 17.10
CA LEU A 621 -12.13 -1.63 17.04
C LEU A 621 -12.10 -3.09 16.60
N TYR A 622 -11.30 -3.41 15.59
CA TYR A 622 -11.12 -4.77 15.12
C TYR A 622 -10.42 -5.66 16.15
N GLU A 623 -9.42 -5.14 16.86
CA GLU A 623 -8.74 -5.88 17.93
C GLU A 623 -9.70 -6.21 19.09
N ARG A 624 -10.51 -5.25 19.54
CA ARG A 624 -11.47 -5.44 20.65
C ARG A 624 -12.65 -6.34 20.27
N ALA A 625 -13.16 -6.20 19.05
CA ALA A 625 -14.30 -7.00 18.58
C ALA A 625 -13.92 -8.46 18.29
N GLY A 626 -12.62 -8.78 18.15
CA GLY A 626 -12.16 -10.14 17.89
C GLY A 626 -12.63 -10.72 16.55
N THR A 627 -12.33 -12.01 16.36
CA THR A 627 -12.79 -12.86 15.25
C THR A 627 -14.20 -13.40 15.53
N ASP A 628 -15.21 -12.52 15.58
CA ASP A 628 -16.58 -12.98 15.39
C ASP A 628 -16.76 -13.39 13.92
N GLU A 629 -16.76 -14.71 13.69
CA GLU A 629 -16.90 -15.37 12.38
C GLU A 629 -18.25 -15.11 11.69
N GLY A 630 -19.20 -14.47 12.39
CA GLY A 630 -20.60 -14.37 11.99
C GLY A 630 -20.92 -13.41 10.84
N ASN A 631 -20.00 -12.54 10.42
CA ASN A 631 -20.28 -11.54 9.38
C ASN A 631 -19.18 -11.39 8.32
N ASP A 632 -18.25 -12.34 8.23
CA ASP A 632 -17.19 -12.38 7.19
C ASP A 632 -17.77 -12.90 5.86
N THR A 633 -18.81 -12.25 5.33
CA THR A 633 -19.26 -12.42 3.95
C THR A 633 -18.07 -12.10 3.03
N ILE A 634 -17.91 -12.88 1.97
CA ILE A 634 -16.88 -12.65 0.94
C ILE A 634 -16.97 -11.18 0.54
N LEU A 635 -15.85 -10.44 0.62
CA LEU A 635 -15.76 -9.07 0.10
C LEU A 635 -16.25 -9.12 -1.35
N GLU A 636 -17.47 -8.65 -1.62
CA GLU A 636 -18.00 -8.58 -2.98
C GLU A 636 -17.09 -7.63 -3.76
N VAL A 637 -16.42 -8.17 -4.77
CA VAL A 637 -15.56 -7.40 -5.65
C VAL A 637 -16.41 -6.96 -6.83
N THR A 638 -16.97 -5.76 -6.74
CA THR A 638 -17.53 -5.05 -7.90
C THR A 638 -16.43 -4.15 -8.47
N ASP A 639 -16.27 -4.15 -9.80
CA ASP A 639 -15.33 -3.28 -10.53
C ASP A 639 -15.93 -1.89 -10.81
N GLU A 640 -17.11 -1.58 -10.25
CA GLU A 640 -17.82 -0.33 -10.43
C GLU A 640 -17.92 0.45 -9.10
N ASP A 641 -17.55 1.73 -9.14
CA ASP A 641 -17.86 2.72 -8.10
C ASP A 641 -19.38 2.98 -8.10
N THR A 642 -20.18 2.04 -7.57
CA THR A 642 -21.63 2.21 -7.46
C THR A 642 -22.11 2.04 -6.02
N ASP A 643 -22.57 3.16 -5.45
CA ASP A 643 -23.44 3.20 -4.28
C ASP A 643 -24.82 2.65 -4.67
N ASP A 644 -25.08 1.36 -4.41
CA ASP A 644 -26.40 0.87 -4.01
C ASP A 644 -26.36 -0.66 -3.90
N ASP A 645 -26.65 -1.22 -2.72
CA ASP A 645 -27.33 -2.51 -2.68
C ASP A 645 -28.13 -2.77 -1.40
N ARG A 646 -29.28 -3.43 -1.58
CA ARG A 646 -30.33 -3.66 -0.57
C ARG A 646 -30.35 -5.12 -0.13
N SER A 647 -30.27 -5.39 1.18
CA SER A 647 -30.92 -6.56 1.77
C SER A 647 -31.14 -6.42 3.28
N GLU A 648 -32.28 -6.89 3.76
CA GLU A 648 -32.71 -6.91 5.17
C GLU A 648 -32.26 -8.20 5.87
N ALA A 649 -31.15 -8.15 6.61
CA ALA A 649 -30.85 -9.14 7.63
C ALA A 649 -30.04 -8.50 8.77
N GLU A 650 -30.60 -8.50 9.98
CA GLU A 650 -29.97 -7.92 11.17
C GLU A 650 -29.05 -8.94 11.87
N PRO A 651 -27.79 -8.60 12.17
CA PRO A 651 -27.01 -9.33 13.17
C PRO A 651 -27.32 -8.82 14.58
N GLU A 652 -27.65 -9.75 15.47
CA GLU A 652 -27.81 -9.56 16.92
C GLU A 652 -26.44 -9.33 17.57
N ASP A 653 -26.11 -8.07 17.93
CA ASP A 653 -25.26 -7.73 19.09
C ASP A 653 -25.02 -6.21 19.14
N VAL A 654 -25.99 -5.49 19.69
CA VAL A 654 -25.94 -4.02 19.86
C VAL A 654 -25.34 -3.62 21.23
N ASP A 655 -25.22 -4.55 22.18
CA ASP A 655 -24.94 -4.24 23.58
C ASP A 655 -23.46 -4.13 23.96
N ARG A 656 -22.51 -4.55 23.11
CA ARG A 656 -21.05 -4.37 23.35
C ARG A 656 -20.46 -3.06 22.78
N VAL A 657 -21.29 -2.22 22.17
CA VAL A 657 -20.88 -1.08 21.31
C VAL A 657 -21.15 0.29 21.96
N SER A 658 -21.69 0.32 23.18
CA SER A 658 -22.12 1.56 23.87
C SER A 658 -20.98 2.53 24.24
N ASP A 659 -19.73 2.07 24.35
CA ASP A 659 -18.53 2.90 24.61
C ASP A 659 -17.80 3.39 23.34
N LEU A 660 -18.34 3.12 22.14
CA LEU A 660 -17.64 3.37 20.87
C LEU A 660 -17.89 4.77 20.26
N THR A 661 -18.63 5.66 20.94
CA THR A 661 -19.00 6.98 20.41
C THR A 661 -17.89 8.04 20.41
N GLU A 662 -16.68 7.71 20.86
CA GLU A 662 -15.59 8.69 21.08
C GLU A 662 -14.40 8.59 20.11
N VAL A 663 -14.40 7.65 19.14
CA VAL A 663 -13.28 7.53 18.19
C VAL A 663 -13.39 8.59 17.08
N PRO A 664 -12.40 9.49 16.91
CA PRO A 664 -12.45 10.51 15.86
C PRO A 664 -12.61 9.91 14.47
N TRP A 665 -13.45 10.55 13.65
CA TRP A 665 -13.76 10.14 12.28
C TRP A 665 -14.44 8.77 12.13
N VAL A 666 -14.93 8.15 13.20
CA VAL A 666 -15.68 6.88 13.13
C VAL A 666 -17.11 7.11 13.60
N GLU A 667 -18.07 6.86 12.72
CA GLU A 667 -19.50 6.83 13.03
C GLU A 667 -19.90 5.42 13.45
N VAL A 668 -20.50 5.25 14.62
CA VAL A 668 -21.12 3.99 15.04
C VAL A 668 -22.59 4.00 14.61
N LEU A 669 -22.95 3.14 13.66
CA LEU A 669 -24.30 3.07 13.09
C LEU A 669 -25.24 2.36 14.06
N LYS A 670 -26.40 2.95 14.38
CA LYS A 670 -27.42 2.33 15.25
C LYS A 670 -28.64 1.91 14.42
N GLY A 671 -29.13 0.68 14.61
CA GLY A 671 -30.38 0.18 14.00
C GLY A 671 -30.32 -0.08 12.49
N SER A 672 -31.47 0.02 11.82
CA SER A 672 -31.76 -0.29 10.40
C SER A 672 -31.21 0.71 9.37
N GLN A 673 -30.20 1.50 9.75
CA GLN A 673 -29.53 2.41 8.81
C GLN A 673 -28.83 1.58 7.72
N LYS A 674 -29.33 1.70 6.48
CA LYS A 674 -28.90 1.00 5.25
C LYS A 674 -27.44 0.53 5.32
N ARG A 675 -27.24 -0.74 5.68
CA ARG A 675 -25.92 -1.37 5.79
C ARG A 675 -25.57 -2.03 4.46
N PRO A 676 -24.39 -1.76 3.88
CA PRO A 676 -23.80 -2.66 2.90
C PRO A 676 -23.63 -4.06 3.51
N VAL A 677 -23.93 -5.11 2.74
CA VAL A 677 -23.78 -6.49 3.18
C VAL A 677 -22.33 -6.74 3.63
N GLY A 678 -22.14 -7.22 4.87
CA GLY A 678 -20.82 -7.46 5.46
C GLY A 678 -20.17 -6.27 6.19
N SER A 679 -20.82 -5.11 6.26
CA SER A 679 -20.33 -3.97 7.07
C SER A 679 -20.62 -4.16 8.57
N ARG A 680 -19.61 -3.91 9.41
CA ARG A 680 -19.77 -3.88 10.88
C ARG A 680 -20.53 -2.61 11.31
N VAL A 681 -20.85 -2.50 12.59
CA VAL A 681 -21.66 -1.44 13.22
C VAL A 681 -20.99 -0.04 13.18
N TRP A 682 -20.00 0.19 12.31
CA TRP A 682 -19.28 1.46 12.20
C TRP A 682 -18.81 1.78 10.76
N ARG A 683 -18.69 3.08 10.44
CA ARG A 683 -18.17 3.61 9.17
C ARG A 683 -17.20 4.77 9.44
N VAL A 684 -16.15 4.89 8.63
CA VAL A 684 -15.21 6.02 8.70
C VAL A 684 -15.77 7.23 7.93
N ARG A 685 -15.81 8.39 8.58
CA ARG A 685 -16.31 9.67 8.06
C ARG A 685 -15.45 10.83 8.55
N ARG A 686 -14.74 11.45 7.61
CA ARG A 686 -13.82 12.57 7.86
C ARG A 686 -14.54 13.86 8.29
N ASP A 687 -15.79 14.03 7.89
CA ASP A 687 -16.61 15.20 8.20
C ASP A 687 -17.02 15.28 9.69
N LEU A 688 -17.02 14.15 10.41
CA LEU A 688 -17.38 14.11 11.83
C LEU A 688 -16.37 14.79 12.76
N GLY A 689 -15.11 14.96 12.32
CA GLY A 689 -14.07 15.63 13.11
C GLY A 689 -14.18 17.15 13.14
N ARG A 690 -15.06 17.76 12.33
CA ARG A 690 -15.12 19.23 12.14
C ARG A 690 -15.95 19.99 13.20
N ASN A 691 -16.70 19.30 14.06
CA ASN A 691 -17.71 19.93 14.93
C ASN A 691 -17.31 20.05 16.42
N ASN A 692 -16.08 19.72 16.81
CA ASN A 692 -15.61 19.75 18.20
C ASN A 692 -14.50 20.79 18.43
N ALA A 693 -14.72 22.04 17.97
CA ALA A 693 -13.89 23.19 18.33
C ALA A 693 -14.65 24.10 19.32
#